data_AF-A0A9D6CKV6-F1
#
_entry.id   AF-A0A9D6CKV6-F1
#
_cell.length_a   1.000
_cell.length_b   1.000
_cell.length_c   1.000
_cell.angle_alpha   90.00
_cell.angle_beta   90.00
_cell.angle_gamma   90.00
#
_symmetry.space_group_name_H-M   'P 1'
#
loop_
_entity.id
_entity.type
_entity.pdbx_description
1 polymer ?
#
loop_
_entity_poly.entity_id
_entity_poly.type
_entity_poly.pdbx_seq_one_letter_code
_entity_poly.pdbx_strand_id
1 'polypeptide(L)'
;MNWLAIPTEAWTSLTYAGGVLALIAGILIARAVRGTPVGWQPICRRCGHDLRTVDPSKGACPECGADLTRAGAVRTGGRVRRAGPIVIAVAATAVAGAAMWWVTPTRVFKWRMDLVASMPFDQLVDLVVSGLGEQDDRGMAQRAIDARLGSRGGFPQQGAQRSLPSGELLDALVKAFARSNEPGRTPLAAAIDGAAGQLLRRLDEAERAKLVELAVEEMIASRGTVTDLARCAVITDRFSGSFDSAMLDAIQTRLGTTAEGRAVLASRVIIEGAVASGGTVQLGLQSPIDSLRTNRDPFRRRTETIFIEQAEAVSEADGSGSAAPIPLRVSAELGGSSMGMDISVPPLLADLEPGRYRLRIKGVIAPTALVPTRDRWTGQTLAAITAADAAKLEGARTIDDTITLEVENRQSPPPPLERVAEQSVLEAFATRLRGSRLDGRAGGVGQFDIADPPRDRSGVSIEPSYRFAMIARQGGKTQKIGTVSGSGGSRSMSGGGLPNSVDRSQPFELVLDPMAFEDESTRIDRRVWSQQAQGPLIWARFTMRFENAAAAPEVVVEPLDDTPVVATAVARSEARDMLAESIGRPVRTSRFGRPAREADTAEVSVSFGAVTGGAPAPAAPASDDDATPTSAAPRALLTGYLELRASGSLLAPIAPVVVALGPRATSVSFEITKDAGNIFPRTIRYTPDPAVALSREAQSFRYIAEPFELRYLKEGAPPELVWLEDQKPSDGSVQAE
;
A
#
# COMPACT_ATOMS: atom_id res chain seq x y z
N MET A 1 30.49 0.58 30.02
CA MET A 1 30.56 -0.88 29.81
C MET A 1 29.23 -1.31 29.21
N ASN A 2 29.23 -2.14 28.16
CA ASN A 2 27.99 -2.63 27.56
C ASN A 2 27.51 -3.87 28.34
N TRP A 3 26.63 -3.67 29.33
CA TRP A 3 26.11 -4.76 30.17
C TRP A 3 25.19 -5.72 29.40
N LEU A 4 24.70 -5.31 28.23
CA LEU A 4 23.90 -6.16 27.34
C LEU A 4 24.76 -7.16 26.56
N ALA A 5 26.07 -6.97 26.52
CA ALA A 5 26.98 -7.99 25.98
C ALA A 5 27.03 -9.27 26.83
N ILE A 6 26.43 -9.25 28.03
CA ILE A 6 26.25 -10.47 28.83
C ILE A 6 25.09 -11.26 28.22
N PRO A 7 25.34 -12.46 27.64
CA PRO A 7 24.33 -13.25 26.95
C PRO A 7 23.11 -13.53 27.84
N THR A 8 21.92 -13.58 27.23
CA THR A 8 20.66 -13.90 27.94
C THR A 8 20.77 -15.27 28.62
N GLU A 9 21.55 -16.20 28.05
CA GLU A 9 21.84 -17.53 28.56
C GLU A 9 22.60 -17.51 29.88
N ALA A 10 23.45 -16.51 30.13
CA ALA A 10 24.15 -16.39 31.41
C ALA A 10 23.17 -16.03 32.53
N TRP A 11 22.21 -15.15 32.24
CA TRP A 11 21.16 -14.77 33.19
C TRP A 11 20.18 -15.90 33.47
N THR A 12 19.77 -16.64 32.43
CA THR A 12 18.91 -17.82 32.61
C THR A 12 19.66 -18.92 33.37
N SER A 13 20.93 -19.17 33.06
CA SER A 13 21.77 -20.12 33.79
C SER A 13 21.85 -19.79 35.28
N LEU A 14 21.94 -18.50 35.64
CA LEU A 14 21.95 -18.06 37.03
C LEU A 14 20.65 -18.45 37.76
N THR A 15 19.50 -18.38 37.09
CA THR A 15 18.22 -18.82 37.67
C THR A 15 18.13 -20.34 37.89
N TYR A 16 18.85 -21.13 37.07
CA TYR A 16 18.89 -22.59 37.21
C TYR A 16 19.95 -23.10 38.20
N ALA A 17 20.91 -22.26 38.59
CA ALA A 17 22.01 -22.64 39.48
C ALA A 17 21.52 -23.25 40.80
N GLY A 18 20.46 -22.70 41.40
CA GLY A 18 19.85 -23.24 42.61
C GLY A 18 19.30 -24.67 42.44
N GLY A 19 18.65 -24.93 41.30
CA GLY A 19 18.10 -26.26 40.96
C GLY A 19 19.20 -27.29 40.68
N VAL A 20 20.27 -26.90 39.98
CA VAL A 20 21.43 -27.76 39.75
C VAL A 20 22.13 -28.11 41.07
N LEU A 21 22.32 -27.14 41.96
CA LEU A 21 22.88 -27.39 43.29
C LEU A 21 21.99 -28.32 44.12
N ALA A 22 20.66 -28.18 44.02
CA ALA A 22 19.71 -29.06 44.68
C ALA A 22 19.80 -30.51 44.16
N LEU A 23 19.96 -30.69 42.85
CA LEU A 23 20.14 -31.99 42.23
C LEU A 23 21.44 -32.64 42.71
N ILE A 24 22.55 -31.91 42.72
CA ILE A 24 23.84 -32.38 43.25
C ILE A 24 23.70 -32.74 44.73
N ALA A 25 23.06 -31.90 45.54
CA ALA A 25 22.79 -32.18 46.94
C ALA A 25 21.95 -33.46 47.12
N GLY A 26 20.90 -33.63 46.32
CA GLY A 26 20.06 -34.84 46.32
C GLY A 26 20.84 -36.11 45.98
N ILE A 27 21.75 -36.05 45.01
CA ILE A 27 22.66 -37.16 44.67
C ILE A 27 23.58 -37.47 45.87
N LEU A 28 24.14 -36.45 46.52
CA LEU A 28 25.01 -36.62 47.69
C LEU A 28 24.24 -37.23 48.87
N ILE A 29 23.01 -36.78 49.15
CA ILE A 29 22.12 -37.37 50.16
C ILE A 29 21.85 -38.83 49.81
N ALA A 30 21.46 -39.13 48.56
CA ALA A 30 21.16 -40.49 48.12
C ALA A 30 22.38 -41.42 48.30
N ARG A 31 23.59 -40.95 47.99
CA ARG A 31 24.85 -41.69 48.22
C ARG A 31 25.15 -41.84 49.72
N ALA A 32 24.97 -40.79 50.52
CA ALA A 32 25.21 -40.82 51.97
C ALA A 32 24.26 -41.79 52.69
N VAL A 33 22.97 -41.79 52.33
CA VAL A 33 21.93 -42.68 52.91
C VAL A 33 22.12 -44.13 52.47
N ARG A 34 22.50 -44.35 51.21
CA ARG A 34 22.82 -45.71 50.69
C ARG A 34 24.04 -46.31 51.39
N GLY A 35 24.93 -45.49 51.95
CA GLY A 35 26.18 -45.90 52.59
C GLY A 35 27.22 -46.39 51.58
N THR A 36 28.50 -46.23 51.92
CA THR A 36 29.58 -46.83 51.13
C THR A 36 29.69 -48.33 51.48
N PRO A 37 29.78 -49.23 50.49
CA PRO A 37 30.10 -50.62 50.78
C PRO A 37 31.51 -50.67 51.38
N VAL A 38 31.63 -51.20 52.60
CA VAL A 38 32.90 -51.40 53.28
C VAL A 38 33.03 -52.89 53.58
N GLY A 39 34.14 -53.47 53.12
CA GLY A 39 34.41 -54.90 53.21
C GLY A 39 33.83 -55.70 52.03
N TRP A 40 34.59 -56.68 51.54
CA TRP A 40 34.17 -57.63 50.51
C TRP A 40 33.82 -58.99 51.12
N GLN A 41 33.49 -59.01 52.41
CA GLN A 41 33.19 -60.21 53.17
C GLN A 41 31.86 -60.80 52.68
N PRO A 42 31.84 -62.00 52.08
CA PRO A 42 30.60 -62.70 51.79
C PRO A 42 30.00 -63.17 53.12
N ILE A 43 28.80 -62.69 53.44
CA ILE A 43 28.03 -63.16 54.61
C ILE A 43 26.74 -63.82 54.16
N CYS A 44 26.29 -64.85 54.86
CA CYS A 44 24.99 -65.47 54.62
C CYS A 44 23.88 -64.43 54.88
N ARG A 45 23.00 -64.21 53.90
CA ARG A 45 21.91 -63.21 54.02
C ARG A 45 20.89 -63.54 55.11
N ARG A 46 20.74 -64.83 55.45
CA ARG A 46 19.75 -65.29 56.44
C ARG A 46 20.24 -65.15 57.89
N CYS A 47 21.45 -65.58 58.19
CA CYS A 47 21.97 -65.60 59.57
C CYS A 47 23.18 -64.68 59.82
N GLY A 48 23.76 -64.08 58.77
CA GLY A 48 24.93 -63.19 58.91
C GLY A 48 26.28 -63.89 59.06
N HIS A 49 26.33 -65.23 58.98
CA HIS A 49 27.59 -65.99 59.09
C HIS A 49 28.61 -65.61 58.00
N ASP A 50 29.88 -65.44 58.37
CA ASP A 50 30.97 -65.15 57.43
C ASP A 50 31.30 -66.39 56.59
N LEU A 51 31.11 -66.28 55.28
CA LEU A 51 31.26 -67.37 54.32
C LEU A 51 32.68 -67.44 53.73
N ARG A 52 33.65 -66.66 54.24
CA ARG A 52 35.05 -66.72 53.74
C ARG A 52 35.68 -68.09 53.81
N THR A 53 35.28 -68.91 54.79
CA THR A 53 35.80 -70.27 54.99
C THR A 53 34.88 -71.34 54.42
N VAL A 54 33.77 -70.96 53.79
CA VAL A 54 32.73 -71.87 53.28
C VAL A 54 32.74 -71.79 51.76
N ASP A 55 32.95 -72.92 51.09
CA ASP A 55 32.85 -73.01 49.63
C ASP A 55 31.37 -72.87 49.21
N PRO A 56 30.97 -71.74 48.57
CA PRO A 56 29.56 -71.47 48.26
C PRO A 56 28.99 -72.44 47.22
N SER A 57 29.83 -73.19 46.50
CA SER A 57 29.40 -74.19 45.53
C SER A 57 28.84 -75.47 46.17
N LYS A 58 29.02 -75.68 47.48
CA LYS A 58 28.62 -76.90 48.20
C LYS A 58 27.20 -76.87 48.82
N GLY A 59 26.40 -75.84 48.53
CA GLY A 59 24.94 -75.96 48.56
C GLY A 59 24.17 -75.53 49.82
N ALA A 60 24.81 -75.22 50.96
CA ALA A 60 24.08 -74.71 52.13
C ALA A 60 24.98 -73.94 53.12
N CYS A 61 24.40 -72.95 53.81
CA CYS A 61 25.03 -72.22 54.91
C CYS A 61 25.18 -73.16 56.11
N PRO A 62 26.38 -73.32 56.71
CA PRO A 62 26.59 -74.26 57.81
C PRO A 62 25.80 -73.91 59.07
N GLU A 63 25.53 -72.62 59.31
CA GLU A 63 24.77 -72.18 60.49
C GLU A 63 23.26 -72.39 60.38
N CYS A 64 22.65 -71.93 59.29
CA CYS A 64 21.18 -71.84 59.19
C CYS A 64 20.57 -72.73 58.09
N GLY A 65 21.39 -73.54 57.43
CA GLY A 65 20.99 -74.43 56.35
C GLY A 65 20.44 -73.74 55.11
N ALA A 66 20.64 -72.43 54.94
CA ALA A 66 20.13 -71.71 53.77
C ALA A 66 20.93 -72.06 52.52
N ASP A 67 20.27 -72.41 51.43
CA ASP A 67 20.92 -72.72 50.15
C ASP A 67 21.69 -71.51 49.63
N LEU A 68 23.03 -71.64 49.57
CA LEU A 68 23.94 -70.58 49.14
C LEU A 68 24.00 -70.43 47.61
N THR A 69 23.49 -71.41 46.85
CA THR A 69 23.45 -71.37 45.38
C THR A 69 22.32 -70.50 44.85
N ARG A 70 21.32 -70.19 45.69
CA ARG A 70 20.20 -69.31 45.32
C ARG A 70 20.68 -67.86 45.12
N ALA A 71 20.27 -67.24 44.01
CA ALA A 71 20.61 -65.85 43.70
C ALA A 71 20.24 -64.91 44.86
N GLY A 72 21.24 -64.22 45.43
CA GLY A 72 21.08 -63.31 46.56
C GLY A 72 21.19 -63.94 47.96
N ALA A 73 21.51 -65.23 48.08
CA ALA A 73 21.77 -65.90 49.36
C ALA A 73 23.06 -65.42 50.04
N VAL A 74 24.05 -65.00 49.25
CA VAL A 74 25.28 -64.36 49.73
C VAL A 74 25.14 -62.85 49.60
N ARG A 75 25.36 -62.13 50.70
CA ARG A 75 25.48 -60.67 50.71
C ARG A 75 26.95 -60.31 50.83
N THR A 76 27.52 -59.65 49.84
CA THR A 76 28.90 -59.15 49.92
C THR A 76 28.92 -57.74 50.51
N GLY A 77 29.59 -57.60 51.65
CA GLY A 77 29.88 -56.32 52.29
C GLY A 77 28.80 -55.72 53.18
N GLY A 78 29.25 -55.05 54.25
CA GLY A 78 28.44 -54.17 55.07
C GLY A 78 28.35 -52.78 54.45
N ARG A 79 27.24 -52.07 54.64
CA ARG A 79 27.14 -50.64 54.27
C ARG A 79 27.36 -49.83 55.53
N VAL A 80 28.49 -49.13 55.61
CA VAL A 80 28.78 -48.25 56.74
C VAL A 80 28.35 -46.84 56.38
N ARG A 81 27.48 -46.25 57.20
CA ARG A 81 27.10 -44.84 57.12
C ARG A 81 28.11 -44.04 57.93
N ARG A 82 29.00 -43.31 57.27
CA ARG A 82 29.90 -42.36 57.94
C ARG A 82 29.17 -41.02 58.12
N ALA A 83 29.37 -40.35 59.26
CA ALA A 83 28.72 -39.07 59.55
C ALA A 83 29.18 -37.95 58.60
N GLY A 84 30.45 -37.96 58.17
CA GLY A 84 31.03 -36.92 57.31
C GLY A 84 30.22 -36.66 56.02
N PRO A 85 29.96 -37.68 55.17
CA PRO A 85 29.13 -37.51 53.97
C PRO A 85 27.71 -36.97 54.24
N ILE A 86 27.11 -37.30 55.39
CA ILE A 86 25.79 -36.80 55.77
C ILE A 86 25.87 -35.29 56.07
N VAL A 87 26.89 -34.86 56.82
CA VAL A 87 27.11 -33.42 57.11
C VAL A 87 27.32 -32.62 55.84
N ILE A 88 28.16 -33.12 54.91
CA ILE A 88 28.39 -32.47 53.61
C ILE A 88 27.08 -32.38 52.81
N ALA A 89 26.28 -33.45 52.78
CA ALA A 89 25.01 -33.47 52.07
C ALA A 89 24.00 -32.48 52.67
N VAL A 90 23.91 -32.38 54.00
CA VAL A 90 23.06 -31.40 54.70
C VAL A 90 23.54 -29.97 54.41
N ALA A 91 24.84 -29.70 54.50
CA ALA A 91 25.40 -28.39 54.18
C ALA A 91 25.14 -27.99 52.72
N ALA A 92 25.35 -28.91 51.76
CA ALA A 92 25.05 -28.68 50.35
C ALA A 92 23.55 -28.40 50.11
N THR A 93 22.67 -29.09 50.83
CA THR A 93 21.22 -28.84 50.77
C THR A 93 20.85 -27.46 51.28
N ALA A 94 21.46 -27.03 52.40
CA ALA A 94 21.24 -25.70 52.96
C ALA A 94 21.72 -24.60 51.98
N VAL A 95 22.88 -24.78 51.35
CA VAL A 95 23.38 -23.86 50.32
C VAL A 95 22.46 -23.82 49.10
N ALA A 96 21.98 -24.97 48.62
CA ALA A 96 21.03 -25.04 47.50
C ALA A 96 19.71 -24.34 47.84
N GLY A 97 19.18 -24.54 49.06
CA GLY A 97 17.98 -23.88 49.55
C GLY A 97 18.15 -22.36 49.65
N ALA A 98 19.29 -21.90 50.20
CA ALA A 98 19.63 -20.48 50.25
C ALA A 98 19.78 -19.87 48.84
N ALA A 99 20.43 -20.57 47.91
CA ALA A 99 20.57 -20.13 46.53
C ALA A 99 19.21 -20.02 45.82
N MET A 100 18.32 -21.01 45.95
CA MET A 100 16.97 -20.95 45.39
C MET A 100 16.13 -19.82 46.00
N TRP A 101 16.29 -19.54 47.29
CA TRP A 101 15.61 -18.42 47.95
C TRP A 101 16.15 -17.05 47.51
N TRP A 102 17.47 -16.95 47.29
CA TRP A 102 18.12 -15.67 47.03
C TRP A 102 18.17 -15.30 45.55
N VAL A 103 18.29 -16.29 44.66
CA VAL A 103 18.45 -16.14 43.20
C VAL A 103 17.12 -16.45 42.50
N THR A 104 16.05 -15.76 42.91
CA THR A 104 14.74 -15.89 42.25
C THR A 104 14.77 -15.21 40.88
N PRO A 105 13.99 -15.68 39.88
CA PRO A 105 13.91 -15.03 38.58
C PRO A 105 13.60 -13.53 38.66
N THR A 106 12.78 -13.13 39.63
CA THR A 106 12.44 -11.73 39.91
C THR A 106 13.62 -10.90 40.40
N ARG A 107 14.49 -11.46 41.25
CA ARG A 107 15.68 -10.77 41.76
C ARG A 107 16.79 -10.71 40.71
N VAL A 108 17.00 -11.80 39.97
CA VAL A 108 17.94 -11.83 38.84
C VAL A 108 17.53 -10.82 37.77
N PHE A 109 16.25 -10.79 37.42
CA PHE A 109 15.72 -9.78 36.50
C PHE A 109 15.92 -8.36 37.05
N LYS A 110 15.67 -8.13 38.35
CA LYS A 110 15.95 -6.84 38.98
C LYS A 110 17.43 -6.46 38.90
N TRP A 111 18.35 -7.35 39.22
CA TRP A 111 19.80 -7.09 39.12
C TRP A 111 20.22 -6.79 37.68
N ARG A 112 19.71 -7.55 36.71
CA ARG A 112 19.95 -7.26 35.29
C ARG A 112 19.41 -5.88 34.91
N MET A 113 18.21 -5.54 35.34
CA MET A 113 17.61 -4.22 35.12
C MET A 113 18.42 -3.11 35.79
N ASP A 114 18.87 -3.27 37.02
CA ASP A 114 19.69 -2.29 37.75
C ASP A 114 21.05 -2.06 37.05
N LEU A 115 21.66 -3.13 36.52
CA LEU A 115 22.90 -3.04 35.72
C LEU A 115 22.67 -2.34 34.39
N VAL A 116 21.65 -2.72 33.62
CA VAL A 116 21.30 -2.04 32.36
C VAL A 116 20.96 -0.57 32.63
N ALA A 117 20.21 -0.30 33.70
CA ALA A 117 19.89 1.04 34.16
C ALA A 117 21.10 1.80 34.75
N SER A 118 22.30 1.22 34.81
CA SER A 118 23.55 1.93 35.10
C SER A 118 24.31 2.37 33.84
N MET A 119 23.88 1.92 32.65
CA MET A 119 24.51 2.34 31.39
C MET A 119 24.35 3.85 31.14
N PRO A 120 25.27 4.48 30.39
CA PRO A 120 25.07 5.83 29.88
C PRO A 120 23.72 5.94 29.16
N PHE A 121 22.98 7.02 29.43
CA PHE A 121 21.61 7.17 28.93
C PHE A 121 21.56 7.22 27.39
N ASP A 122 22.53 7.89 26.78
CA ASP A 122 22.72 7.97 25.33
C ASP A 122 22.92 6.59 24.70
N GLN A 123 23.64 5.67 25.34
CA GLN A 123 23.80 4.30 24.86
C GLN A 123 22.49 3.50 24.91
N LEU A 124 21.66 3.72 25.93
CA LEU A 124 20.35 3.08 26.03
C LEU A 124 19.41 3.56 24.92
N VAL A 125 19.37 4.88 24.70
CA VAL A 125 18.58 5.49 23.62
C VAL A 125 19.09 5.04 22.25
N ASP A 126 20.40 5.05 22.03
CA ASP A 126 21.01 4.60 20.77
C ASP A 126 20.65 3.16 20.45
N LEU A 127 20.68 2.24 21.44
CA LEU A 127 20.28 0.85 21.21
C LEU A 127 18.80 0.72 20.81
N VAL A 128 17.91 1.45 21.49
CA VAL A 128 16.47 1.42 21.23
C VAL A 128 16.15 1.99 19.85
N VAL A 129 16.78 3.11 19.48
CA VAL A 129 16.52 3.82 18.23
C VAL A 129 17.21 3.18 17.03
N SER A 130 18.45 2.72 17.18
CA SER A 130 19.22 2.12 16.08
C SER A 130 18.63 0.78 15.62
N GLY A 131 17.85 0.12 16.46
CA GLY A 131 17.36 -1.24 16.21
C GLY A 131 18.47 -2.29 16.20
N LEU A 132 19.70 -1.92 16.57
CA LEU A 132 20.80 -2.86 16.76
C LEU A 132 20.58 -3.65 18.04
N GLY A 133 20.89 -4.95 17.99
CA GLY A 133 20.77 -5.86 19.12
C GLY A 133 19.48 -6.70 19.11
N GLU A 134 19.48 -7.73 19.95
CA GLU A 134 18.36 -8.64 20.10
C GLU A 134 17.11 -7.90 20.61
N GLN A 135 15.92 -8.41 20.28
CA GLN A 135 14.66 -7.81 20.71
C GLN A 135 14.55 -7.71 22.24
N ASP A 136 15.11 -8.67 22.96
CA ASP A 136 15.13 -8.70 24.43
C ASP A 136 15.99 -7.58 25.02
N ASP A 137 17.14 -7.29 24.42
CA ASP A 137 18.04 -6.22 24.85
C ASP A 137 17.42 -4.85 24.64
N ARG A 138 16.78 -4.65 23.47
CA ARG A 138 16.01 -3.43 23.18
C ARG A 138 14.85 -3.26 24.17
N GLY A 139 14.14 -4.35 24.49
CA GLY A 139 13.07 -4.35 25.49
C GLY A 139 13.57 -3.98 26.90
N MET A 140 14.77 -4.43 27.29
CA MET A 140 15.37 -4.09 28.57
C MET A 140 15.91 -2.66 28.62
N ALA A 141 16.55 -2.19 27.55
CA ALA A 141 16.97 -0.79 27.44
C ALA A 141 15.76 0.15 27.51
N GLN A 142 14.66 -0.17 26.82
CA GLN A 142 13.42 0.61 26.88
C GLN A 142 12.87 0.68 28.32
N ARG A 143 12.83 -0.44 29.05
CA ARG A 143 12.39 -0.46 30.46
C ARG A 143 13.32 0.35 31.36
N ALA A 144 14.63 0.35 31.10
CA ALA A 144 15.60 1.13 31.84
C ALA A 144 15.42 2.64 31.59
N ILE A 145 15.12 3.03 30.34
CA ILE A 145 14.75 4.39 29.98
C ILE A 145 13.46 4.80 30.69
N ASP A 146 12.40 3.99 30.60
CA ASP A 146 11.11 4.25 31.25
C ASP A 146 11.28 4.45 32.77
N ALA A 147 12.11 3.64 33.43
CA ALA A 147 12.41 3.79 34.85
C ALA A 147 13.06 5.14 35.21
N ARG A 148 13.91 5.70 34.34
CA ARG A 148 14.53 7.02 34.53
C ARG A 148 13.59 8.17 34.19
N LEU A 149 12.66 7.94 33.25
CA LEU A 149 11.64 8.93 32.88
C LEU A 149 10.46 8.97 33.86
N GLY A 150 10.40 8.06 34.85
CA GLY A 150 9.28 7.98 35.79
C GLY A 150 8.01 7.36 35.19
N SER A 151 8.14 6.58 34.10
CA SER A 151 7.04 5.91 33.42
C SER A 151 7.03 4.41 33.68
N ARG A 152 5.84 3.79 33.72
CA ARG A 152 5.70 2.33 33.82
C ARG A 152 4.78 1.82 32.73
N GLY A 153 5.33 1.03 31.79
CA GLY A 153 4.57 0.41 30.71
C GLY A 153 3.96 1.40 29.73
N GLY A 154 4.68 2.47 29.37
CA GLY A 154 4.15 3.46 28.43
C GLY A 154 3.43 4.64 29.10
N PHE A 155 2.94 4.52 30.33
CA PHE A 155 2.15 5.57 30.98
C PHE A 155 2.92 6.29 32.10
N PRO A 156 2.79 7.63 32.22
CA PRO A 156 3.35 8.37 33.34
C PRO A 156 2.68 7.88 34.63
N GLN A 157 3.48 7.49 35.64
CA GLN A 157 2.91 7.15 36.94
C GLN A 157 2.57 8.45 37.67
N GLN A 158 1.34 8.58 38.16
CA GLN A 158 0.95 9.71 39.00
C GLN A 158 1.92 9.81 40.20
N GLY A 159 2.67 10.92 40.27
CA GLY A 159 3.62 11.20 41.34
C GLY A 159 5.05 10.72 41.14
N ALA A 160 5.38 9.98 40.07
CA ALA A 160 6.77 9.67 39.76
C ALA A 160 7.46 10.89 39.13
N GLN A 161 8.50 11.40 39.79
CA GLN A 161 9.32 12.47 39.23
C GLN A 161 10.33 11.87 38.25
N ARG A 162 10.47 12.50 37.07
CA ARG A 162 11.54 12.24 36.11
C ARG A 162 12.88 12.46 36.82
N SER A 163 13.73 11.43 36.88
CA SER A 163 15.06 11.54 37.51
C SER A 163 16.11 12.10 36.57
N LEU A 164 15.83 12.08 35.26
CA LEU A 164 16.68 12.63 34.21
C LEU A 164 16.52 14.16 34.13
N PRO A 165 17.62 14.94 34.14
CA PRO A 165 17.57 16.37 33.84
C PRO A 165 16.86 16.67 32.51
N SER A 166 16.21 17.83 32.43
CA SER A 166 15.64 18.34 31.18
C SER A 166 16.76 18.59 30.17
N GLY A 167 16.60 18.12 28.94
CA GLY A 167 17.60 18.22 27.86
C GLY A 167 18.31 16.91 27.55
N GLU A 168 18.60 16.07 28.57
CA GLU A 168 19.40 14.85 28.36
C GLU A 168 18.72 13.83 27.43
N LEU A 169 17.37 13.77 27.41
CA LEU A 169 16.65 12.87 26.50
C LEU A 169 16.72 13.37 25.07
N LEU A 170 16.51 14.67 24.85
CA LEU A 170 16.65 15.27 23.53
C LEU A 170 18.06 15.09 22.98
N ASP A 171 19.09 15.38 23.77
CA ASP A 171 20.50 15.24 23.36
C ASP A 171 20.84 13.80 22.97
N ALA A 172 20.37 12.83 23.75
CA ALA A 172 20.54 11.40 23.46
C ALA A 172 19.84 11.00 22.15
N LEU A 173 18.61 11.48 21.91
CA LEU A 173 17.87 11.22 20.68
C LEU A 173 18.56 11.84 19.46
N VAL A 174 18.97 13.11 19.53
CA VAL A 174 19.66 13.80 18.43
C VAL A 174 20.97 13.10 18.09
N LYS A 175 21.75 12.65 19.09
CA LYS A 175 22.96 11.84 18.86
C LYS A 175 22.65 10.51 18.18
N ALA A 176 21.59 9.82 18.58
CA ALA A 176 21.18 8.57 17.96
C ALA A 176 20.70 8.79 16.51
N PHE A 177 19.94 9.86 16.24
CA PHE A 177 19.46 10.23 14.91
C PHE A 177 20.59 10.60 13.96
N ALA A 178 21.61 11.33 14.43
CA ALA A 178 22.79 11.66 13.61
C ALA A 178 23.52 10.42 13.08
N ARG A 179 23.31 9.25 13.73
CA ARG A 179 23.91 7.97 13.36
C ARG A 179 22.94 7.04 12.63
N SER A 180 21.69 7.40 12.39
CA SER A 180 20.68 6.49 11.80
C SER A 180 21.02 6.01 10.39
N ASN A 181 21.89 6.73 9.68
CA ASN A 181 22.32 6.41 8.31
C ASN A 181 23.55 5.49 8.26
N GLU A 182 24.12 5.06 9.40
CA GLU A 182 25.20 4.07 9.39
C GLU A 182 24.67 2.68 8.94
N PRO A 183 25.43 1.92 8.14
CA PRO A 183 25.00 0.60 7.67
C PRO A 183 24.58 -0.35 8.81
N GLY A 184 23.46 -1.04 8.63
CA GLY A 184 22.91 -1.99 9.60
C GLY A 184 22.02 -1.38 10.69
N ARG A 185 21.93 -0.04 10.76
CA ARG A 185 20.97 0.65 11.64
C ARG A 185 19.61 0.82 10.97
N THR A 186 18.60 0.96 11.80
CA THR A 186 17.23 1.28 11.38
C THR A 186 17.21 2.71 10.83
N PRO A 187 16.76 2.94 9.58
CA PRO A 187 16.61 4.29 9.05
C PRO A 187 15.71 5.13 9.93
N LEU A 188 16.03 6.43 10.06
CA LEU A 188 15.32 7.33 10.97
C LEU A 188 13.80 7.34 10.74
N ALA A 189 13.37 7.32 9.48
CA ALA A 189 11.95 7.24 9.12
C ALA A 189 11.25 6.03 9.78
N ALA A 190 11.86 4.84 9.75
CA ALA A 190 11.32 3.64 10.38
C ALA A 190 11.43 3.67 11.92
N ALA A 191 12.52 4.24 12.46
CA ALA A 191 12.71 4.37 13.90
C ALA A 191 11.67 5.29 14.55
N ILE A 192 11.32 6.39 13.86
CA ILE A 192 10.31 7.37 14.24
C ILE A 192 8.92 6.72 14.38
N ASP A 193 8.54 5.85 13.44
CA ASP A 193 7.25 5.13 13.50
C ASP A 193 7.22 4.04 14.59
N GLY A 194 8.37 3.71 15.18
CA GLY A 194 8.53 2.73 16.24
C GLY A 194 8.92 3.32 17.59
N ALA A 195 10.06 2.86 18.12
CA ALA A 195 10.50 3.17 19.48
C ALA A 195 10.91 4.64 19.67
N ALA A 196 11.51 5.28 18.65
CA ALA A 196 11.88 6.68 18.75
C ALA A 196 10.64 7.58 18.89
N GLY A 197 9.55 7.28 18.19
CA GLY A 197 8.28 8.01 18.35
C GLY A 197 7.67 7.87 19.75
N GLN A 198 7.90 6.75 20.45
CA GLN A 198 7.49 6.61 21.85
C GLN A 198 8.33 7.50 22.78
N LEU A 199 9.64 7.60 22.54
CA LEU A 199 10.55 8.46 23.31
C LEU A 199 10.34 9.94 23.03
N LEU A 200 10.09 10.33 21.77
CA LEU A 200 9.79 11.72 21.39
C LEU A 200 8.55 12.25 22.12
N ARG A 201 7.53 11.41 22.31
CA ARG A 201 6.32 11.77 23.08
C ARG A 201 6.56 11.95 24.59
N ARG A 202 7.75 11.60 25.09
CA ARG A 202 8.17 11.79 26.49
C ARG A 202 8.95 13.07 26.72
N LEU A 203 9.30 13.80 25.66
CA LEU A 203 10.00 15.08 25.79
C LEU A 203 9.16 16.05 26.62
N ASP A 204 9.82 16.76 27.54
CA ASP A 204 9.18 17.83 28.28
C ASP A 204 8.99 19.09 27.41
N GLU A 205 8.36 20.13 27.95
CA GLU A 205 8.06 21.33 27.17
C GLU A 205 9.31 22.08 26.70
N ALA A 206 10.35 22.15 27.54
CA ALA A 206 11.60 22.82 27.19
C ALA A 206 12.35 22.04 26.09
N GLU A 207 12.37 20.72 26.19
CA GLU A 207 12.94 19.84 25.17
C GLU A 207 12.16 19.92 23.84
N ARG A 208 10.83 19.97 23.88
CA ARG A 208 10.01 20.13 22.66
C ARG A 208 10.28 21.48 21.98
N ALA A 209 10.35 22.56 22.76
CA ALA A 209 10.73 23.86 22.24
C ALA A 209 12.13 23.84 21.61
N LYS A 210 13.10 23.20 22.27
CA LYS A 210 14.46 23.07 21.71
C LYS A 210 14.51 22.21 20.45
N LEU A 211 13.73 21.14 20.39
CA LEU A 211 13.63 20.31 19.18
C LEU A 211 13.06 21.10 18.01
N VAL A 212 12.08 21.99 18.23
CA VAL A 212 11.57 22.91 17.20
C VAL A 212 12.68 23.85 16.71
N GLU A 213 13.50 24.41 17.60
CA GLU A 213 14.64 25.25 17.19
C GLU A 213 15.64 24.48 16.32
N LEU A 214 16.05 23.28 16.75
CA LEU A 214 16.96 22.44 15.98
C LEU A 214 16.37 22.03 14.62
N ALA A 215 15.07 21.74 14.57
CA ALA A 215 14.37 21.43 13.33
C ALA A 215 14.36 22.62 12.36
N VAL A 216 14.13 23.83 12.86
CA VAL A 216 14.17 25.06 12.06
C VAL A 216 15.58 25.32 11.54
N GLU A 217 16.61 25.15 12.38
CA GLU A 217 18.02 25.27 11.99
C GLU A 217 18.39 24.26 10.89
N GLU A 218 18.01 22.98 11.05
CA GLU A 218 18.23 21.93 10.04
C GLU A 218 17.54 22.25 8.71
N MET A 219 16.27 22.67 8.77
CA MET A 219 15.52 23.04 7.58
C MET A 219 16.12 24.28 6.90
N ILE A 220 16.56 25.30 7.63
CA ILE A 220 17.23 26.46 7.03
C ILE A 220 18.58 26.05 6.41
N ALA A 221 19.41 25.32 7.14
CA ALA A 221 20.74 24.89 6.69
C ALA A 221 20.68 24.02 5.42
N SER A 222 19.68 23.12 5.34
CA SER A 222 19.46 22.24 4.19
C SER A 222 18.62 22.87 3.08
N ARG A 223 18.17 24.13 3.24
CA ARG A 223 17.14 24.76 2.40
C ARG A 223 15.92 23.84 2.26
N GLY A 224 15.44 23.24 3.33
CA GLY A 224 14.24 22.40 3.37
C GLY A 224 14.36 21.05 2.65
N THR A 225 15.57 20.64 2.24
CA THR A 225 15.78 19.31 1.65
C THR A 225 15.85 18.21 2.71
N VAL A 226 16.23 18.56 3.94
CA VAL A 226 16.21 17.67 5.12
C VAL A 226 15.13 18.15 6.07
N THR A 227 14.26 17.23 6.50
CA THR A 227 13.09 17.52 7.36
C THR A 227 12.98 16.58 8.56
N ASP A 228 14.07 15.91 8.91
CA ASP A 228 14.07 14.77 9.81
C ASP A 228 13.73 15.18 11.25
N LEU A 229 14.39 16.21 11.79
CA LEU A 229 14.08 16.73 13.12
C LEU A 229 12.70 17.40 13.16
N ALA A 230 12.26 17.98 12.04
CA ALA A 230 10.91 18.53 11.92
C ALA A 230 9.84 17.43 12.00
N ARG A 231 10.06 16.27 11.35
CA ARG A 231 9.21 15.08 11.52
C ARG A 231 9.19 14.62 12.97
N CYS A 232 10.36 14.56 13.63
CA CYS A 232 10.45 14.21 15.04
C CYS A 232 9.62 15.16 15.92
N ALA A 233 9.71 16.47 15.70
CA ALA A 233 8.96 17.48 16.43
C ALA A 233 7.45 17.31 16.28
N VAL A 234 6.96 17.12 15.05
CA VAL A 234 5.52 16.91 14.76
C VAL A 234 4.97 15.66 15.45
N ILE A 235 5.77 14.61 15.58
CA ILE A 235 5.35 13.35 16.20
C ILE A 235 5.20 13.43 17.72
N THR A 236 5.82 14.42 18.36
CA THR A 236 5.63 14.68 19.79
C THR A 236 4.17 15.00 20.15
N ASP A 237 3.37 15.48 19.19
CA ASP A 237 2.00 15.98 19.39
C ASP A 237 0.89 15.01 18.92
N ARG A 238 1.23 13.91 18.21
CA ARG A 238 0.26 12.99 17.55
C ARG A 238 -0.73 12.25 18.47
N PHE A 239 -0.76 12.51 19.78
CA PHE A 239 -1.71 11.87 20.69
C PHE A 239 -3.12 12.48 20.63
N SER A 240 -3.27 13.71 20.13
CA SER A 240 -4.55 14.44 20.16
C SER A 240 -5.57 14.00 19.10
N GLY A 241 -5.15 13.22 18.09
CA GLY A 241 -5.99 12.93 16.92
C GLY A 241 -6.35 14.18 16.08
N SER A 242 -5.83 15.36 16.42
CA SER A 242 -6.02 16.57 15.61
C SER A 242 -5.08 16.56 14.42
N PHE A 243 -5.61 16.97 13.27
CA PHE A 243 -4.86 17.13 12.02
C PHE A 243 -3.90 18.32 12.05
N ASP A 244 -4.14 19.25 12.98
CA ASP A 244 -3.26 20.40 13.25
C ASP A 244 -2.44 20.10 14.50
N SER A 245 -1.13 19.87 14.30
CA SER A 245 -0.19 19.74 15.40
C SER A 245 0.36 21.11 15.76
N ALA A 246 0.27 21.51 17.03
CA ALA A 246 0.80 22.78 17.52
C ALA A 246 2.31 22.94 17.24
N MET A 247 3.03 21.81 17.16
CA MET A 247 4.45 21.78 16.80
C MET A 247 4.72 22.19 15.35
N LEU A 248 3.84 21.81 14.41
CA LEU A 248 3.95 22.24 13.02
C LEU A 248 3.72 23.75 12.90
N ASP A 249 2.72 24.28 13.62
CA ASP A 249 2.46 25.72 13.68
C ASP A 249 3.63 26.49 14.31
N ALA A 250 4.27 25.92 15.34
CA ALA A 250 5.47 26.49 15.96
C ALA A 250 6.65 26.54 14.97
N ILE A 251 6.90 25.45 14.24
CA ILE A 251 7.94 25.40 13.18
C ILE A 251 7.63 26.42 12.08
N GLN A 252 6.39 26.46 11.60
CA GLN A 252 5.96 27.39 10.56
C GLN A 252 6.11 28.84 11.01
N THR A 253 5.68 29.16 12.23
CA THR A 253 5.81 30.50 12.82
C THR A 253 7.28 30.90 12.90
N ARG A 254 8.15 30.01 13.38
CA ARG A 254 9.60 30.28 13.51
C ARG A 254 10.28 30.47 12.16
N LEU A 255 10.01 29.60 11.18
CA LEU A 255 10.50 29.79 9.81
C LEU A 255 10.00 31.11 9.20
N GLY A 256 8.76 31.52 9.50
CA GLY A 256 8.20 32.78 9.03
C GLY A 256 8.93 34.04 9.53
N THR A 257 9.66 33.96 10.66
CA THR A 257 10.36 35.12 11.25
C THR A 257 11.59 35.56 10.47
N THR A 258 12.30 34.65 9.79
CA THR A 258 13.55 34.94 9.05
C THR A 258 13.33 34.94 7.54
N ALA A 259 14.20 35.62 6.79
CA ALA A 259 14.11 35.63 5.33
C ALA A 259 14.45 34.25 4.74
N GLU A 260 15.48 33.59 5.28
CA GLU A 260 15.85 32.23 4.89
C GLU A 260 14.76 31.22 5.22
N GLY A 261 14.12 31.35 6.40
CA GLY A 261 13.02 30.48 6.80
C GLY A 261 11.78 30.66 5.92
N ARG A 262 11.43 31.90 5.53
CA ARG A 262 10.37 32.14 4.54
C ARG A 262 10.69 31.53 3.18
N ALA A 263 11.96 31.54 2.75
CA ALA A 263 12.37 30.86 1.53
C ALA A 263 12.25 29.33 1.63
N VAL A 264 12.40 28.75 2.82
CA VAL A 264 12.12 27.32 3.07
C VAL A 264 10.61 27.03 3.03
N LEU A 265 9.77 27.92 3.53
CA LEU A 265 8.31 27.76 3.49
C LEU A 265 7.72 27.86 2.08
N ALA A 266 8.43 28.50 1.16
CA ALA A 266 7.99 28.64 -0.22
C ALA A 266 7.80 27.27 -0.88
N SER A 267 6.61 27.01 -1.44
CA SER A 267 6.35 25.74 -2.11
C SER A 267 7.32 25.48 -3.26
N ARG A 268 7.69 24.23 -3.44
CA ARG A 268 8.52 23.82 -4.58
C ARG A 268 7.68 23.06 -5.56
N VAL A 269 8.06 23.19 -6.83
CA VAL A 269 7.49 22.33 -7.84
C VAL A 269 8.03 20.92 -7.61
N ILE A 270 7.12 19.97 -7.50
CA ILE A 270 7.42 18.55 -7.37
C ILE A 270 6.73 17.79 -8.50
N ILE A 271 7.25 16.61 -8.83
CA ILE A 271 6.56 15.68 -9.71
C ILE A 271 5.68 14.78 -8.85
N GLU A 272 4.39 14.71 -9.17
CA GLU A 272 3.43 13.87 -8.47
C GLU A 272 3.30 12.51 -9.17
N GLY A 273 3.74 11.44 -8.50
CA GLY A 273 3.65 10.08 -9.02
C GLY A 273 4.73 9.74 -10.04
N ALA A 274 4.67 8.51 -10.57
CA ALA A 274 5.57 8.05 -11.62
C ALA A 274 5.19 8.67 -12.97
N VAL A 275 6.20 8.99 -13.77
CA VAL A 275 6.00 9.48 -15.14
C VAL A 275 6.36 8.36 -16.10
N ALA A 276 5.41 7.99 -16.96
CA ALA A 276 5.63 7.02 -18.01
C ALA A 276 5.71 7.71 -19.37
N SER A 277 6.47 7.13 -20.30
CA SER A 277 6.52 7.59 -21.69
C SER A 277 5.12 7.63 -22.32
N GLY A 278 4.76 8.80 -22.88
CA GLY A 278 3.44 9.10 -23.43
C GLY A 278 2.34 9.38 -22.40
N GLY A 279 2.70 9.44 -21.11
CA GLY A 279 1.81 9.85 -20.03
C GLY A 279 1.79 11.36 -19.80
N THR A 280 1.18 11.76 -18.70
CA THR A 280 1.25 13.14 -18.18
C THR A 280 2.25 13.23 -17.04
N VAL A 281 3.11 14.25 -17.05
CA VAL A 281 3.80 14.72 -15.85
C VAL A 281 2.80 15.53 -15.04
N GLN A 282 2.39 14.98 -13.90
CA GLN A 282 1.60 15.73 -12.92
C GLN A 282 2.57 16.54 -12.07
N LEU A 283 2.31 17.84 -11.97
CA LEU A 283 3.13 18.75 -11.18
C LEU A 283 2.36 19.15 -9.93
N GLY A 284 3.04 19.11 -8.79
CA GLY A 284 2.53 19.54 -7.51
C GLY A 284 3.27 20.77 -7.02
N LEU A 285 2.61 21.52 -6.14
CA LEU A 285 3.29 22.45 -5.26
C LEU A 285 3.35 21.81 -3.88
N GLN A 286 4.55 21.64 -3.35
CA GLN A 286 4.74 21.11 -2.01
C GLN A 286 5.77 21.96 -1.28
N SER A 287 5.37 22.56 -0.16
CA SER A 287 6.35 23.09 0.80
C SER A 287 6.98 21.92 1.59
N PRO A 288 8.22 22.06 2.07
CA PRO A 288 8.82 21.10 2.99
C PRO A 288 7.91 20.80 4.20
N ILE A 289 7.15 21.79 4.68
CA ILE A 289 6.17 21.65 5.76
C ILE A 289 4.98 20.76 5.36
N ASP A 290 4.47 20.88 4.13
CA ASP A 290 3.35 20.05 3.67
C ASP A 290 3.69 18.57 3.66
N SER A 291 4.99 18.22 3.48
CA SER A 291 5.46 16.83 3.59
C SER A 291 5.36 16.24 5.00
N LEU A 292 5.27 17.09 6.03
CA LEU A 292 5.17 16.69 7.44
C LEU A 292 3.74 16.37 7.87
N ARG A 293 2.74 16.76 7.08
CA ARG A 293 1.33 16.51 7.36
C ARG A 293 1.00 15.06 6.99
N THR A 294 0.67 14.25 7.99
CA THR A 294 0.43 12.80 7.85
C THR A 294 -0.80 12.43 7.05
N ASN A 295 -1.84 13.24 7.17
CA ASN A 295 -3.01 13.15 6.33
C ASN A 295 -2.91 14.28 5.33
N ARG A 296 -2.45 13.92 4.12
CA ARG A 296 -2.78 14.69 2.93
C ARG A 296 -4.29 14.54 2.76
N ASP A 297 -5.04 15.30 3.54
CA ASP A 297 -6.42 15.56 3.18
C ASP A 297 -6.36 16.19 1.79
N PRO A 298 -6.76 15.46 0.72
CA PRO A 298 -6.68 15.99 -0.64
C PRO A 298 -7.58 17.23 -0.79
N PHE A 299 -8.47 17.49 0.18
CA PHE A 299 -9.35 18.64 0.23
C PHE A 299 -8.77 19.83 1.01
N ARG A 300 -7.59 19.72 1.63
CA ARG A 300 -6.93 20.91 2.17
C ARG A 300 -6.48 21.78 1.01
N ARG A 301 -7.23 22.88 0.82
CA ARG A 301 -7.01 23.89 -0.21
C ARG A 301 -5.53 24.28 -0.30
N ARG A 302 -4.91 24.02 -1.44
CA ARG A 302 -3.65 24.63 -1.86
C ARG A 302 -3.83 26.14 -1.83
N THR A 303 -3.06 26.77 -0.95
CA THR A 303 -3.04 28.23 -0.84
C THR A 303 -2.35 28.90 -2.03
N GLU A 304 -1.67 28.12 -2.87
CA GLU A 304 -0.90 28.60 -4.02
C GLU A 304 -1.29 27.86 -5.31
N THR A 305 -1.22 28.59 -6.42
CA THR A 305 -1.45 28.13 -7.79
C THR A 305 -0.20 28.40 -8.62
N ILE A 306 0.19 27.46 -9.48
CA ILE A 306 1.32 27.59 -10.40
C ILE A 306 0.82 27.83 -11.83
N PHE A 307 1.42 28.83 -12.48
CA PHE A 307 1.28 29.16 -13.88
C PHE A 307 2.59 28.81 -14.58
N ILE A 308 2.54 27.94 -15.58
CA ILE A 308 3.73 27.50 -16.33
C ILE A 308 3.81 28.33 -17.61
N GLU A 309 4.92 29.05 -17.78
CA GLU A 309 5.23 29.80 -19.00
C GLU A 309 5.99 28.93 -20.01
N GLN A 310 6.96 28.16 -19.51
CA GLN A 310 7.83 27.32 -20.31
C GLN A 310 8.25 26.09 -19.52
N ALA A 311 8.25 24.92 -20.17
CA ALA A 311 8.76 23.68 -19.62
C ALA A 311 9.64 22.97 -20.66
N GLU A 312 10.85 22.62 -20.27
CA GLU A 312 11.84 21.97 -21.15
C GLU A 312 12.48 20.79 -20.43
N ALA A 313 12.65 19.68 -21.13
CA ALA A 313 13.37 18.52 -20.63
C ALA A 313 14.73 18.40 -21.32
N VAL A 314 15.78 18.19 -20.55
CA VAL A 314 17.14 17.91 -21.06
C VAL A 314 17.55 16.51 -20.63
N SER A 315 17.89 15.64 -21.59
CA SER A 315 18.36 14.28 -21.30
C SER A 315 19.65 14.31 -20.47
N GLU A 316 19.72 13.53 -19.39
CA GLU A 316 20.96 13.35 -18.62
C GLU A 316 21.90 12.31 -19.25
N ALA A 317 21.38 11.43 -20.10
CA ALA A 317 22.11 10.27 -20.64
C ALA A 317 23.32 10.66 -21.50
N ASP A 318 23.29 11.85 -22.11
CA ASP A 318 24.30 12.21 -23.10
C ASP A 318 25.61 12.72 -22.51
N GLY A 319 25.67 13.02 -21.19
CA GLY A 319 26.88 13.43 -20.44
C GLY A 319 27.65 14.66 -20.97
N SER A 320 27.34 15.10 -22.18
CA SER A 320 28.02 16.07 -23.01
C SER A 320 27.39 17.46 -22.91
N GLY A 321 26.25 17.57 -22.22
CA GLY A 321 25.46 18.79 -22.12
C GLY A 321 25.00 19.34 -23.48
N SER A 322 25.16 18.58 -24.57
CA SER A 322 24.94 19.04 -25.95
C SER A 322 23.57 18.67 -26.50
N ALA A 323 22.78 17.86 -25.80
CA ALA A 323 21.42 17.54 -26.22
C ALA A 323 20.57 18.83 -26.21
N ALA A 324 19.95 19.14 -27.35
CA ALA A 324 19.03 20.26 -27.44
C ALA A 324 17.86 20.03 -26.46
N PRO A 325 17.44 21.04 -25.68
CA PRO A 325 16.27 20.92 -24.82
C PRO A 325 15.03 20.50 -25.62
N ILE A 326 14.29 19.52 -25.12
CA ILE A 326 13.04 19.06 -25.70
C ILE A 326 11.91 19.89 -25.08
N PRO A 327 11.22 20.75 -25.84
CA PRO A 327 10.12 21.54 -25.30
C PRO A 327 8.95 20.62 -24.95
N LEU A 328 8.46 20.70 -23.72
CA LEU A 328 7.27 19.97 -23.29
C LEU A 328 6.01 20.81 -23.54
N ARG A 329 4.94 20.14 -23.97
CA ARG A 329 3.64 20.80 -24.19
C ARG A 329 2.80 20.76 -22.92
N VAL A 330 2.15 21.88 -22.62
CA VAL A 330 1.21 22.01 -21.50
C VAL A 330 -0.17 21.50 -21.95
N SER A 331 -0.70 20.48 -21.27
CA SER A 331 -1.81 19.66 -21.76
C SER A 331 -3.19 20.31 -21.73
N ALA A 332 -3.39 21.44 -21.05
CA ALA A 332 -4.64 22.20 -21.04
C ALA A 332 -4.44 23.58 -20.40
N GLU A 333 -5.37 24.50 -20.67
CA GLU A 333 -5.65 25.60 -19.74
C GLU A 333 -6.17 24.98 -18.44
N LEU A 334 -5.41 25.14 -17.35
CA LEU A 334 -5.82 25.16 -15.94
C LEU A 334 -6.86 24.12 -15.44
N GLY A 335 -6.71 23.66 -14.19
CA GLY A 335 -7.88 23.45 -13.34
C GLY A 335 -8.97 22.45 -13.77
N GLY A 336 -8.62 21.22 -14.13
CA GLY A 336 -9.56 20.11 -13.96
C GLY A 336 -9.76 19.83 -12.46
N SER A 337 -10.81 20.35 -11.83
CA SER A 337 -11.16 19.96 -10.46
C SER A 337 -11.85 18.59 -10.47
N SER A 338 -11.30 17.61 -9.76
CA SER A 338 -12.09 16.54 -9.15
C SER A 338 -12.57 17.07 -7.80
N MET A 339 -13.83 17.48 -7.72
CA MET A 339 -14.56 17.99 -6.54
C MET A 339 -13.70 18.45 -5.35
N GLY A 340 -13.43 19.77 -5.25
CA GLY A 340 -13.11 20.39 -3.95
C GLY A 340 -11.94 21.37 -3.88
N MET A 341 -11.97 22.43 -4.69
CA MET A 341 -11.45 23.77 -4.36
C MET A 341 -9.99 24.18 -4.61
N ASP A 342 -9.25 23.48 -5.47
CA ASP A 342 -7.92 23.95 -5.93
C ASP A 342 -7.80 24.10 -7.44
N ILE A 343 -7.03 25.10 -7.87
CA ILE A 343 -6.62 25.28 -9.26
C ILE A 343 -5.56 24.22 -9.56
N SER A 344 -5.95 23.18 -10.31
CA SER A 344 -5.06 22.10 -10.71
C SER A 344 -3.92 22.61 -11.60
N VAL A 345 -2.70 22.16 -11.31
CA VAL A 345 -1.52 22.45 -12.11
C VAL A 345 -1.68 21.75 -13.46
N PRO A 346 -1.49 22.46 -14.58
CA PRO A 346 -1.68 21.84 -15.87
C PRO A 346 -0.63 20.73 -16.07
N PRO A 347 -1.05 19.51 -16.46
CA PRO A 347 -0.10 18.43 -16.70
C PRO A 347 0.77 18.73 -17.92
N LEU A 348 2.03 18.33 -17.88
CA LEU A 348 2.90 18.35 -19.05
C LEU A 348 2.80 17.02 -19.79
N LEU A 349 2.80 17.04 -21.11
CA LEU A 349 2.78 15.81 -21.90
C LEU A 349 4.20 15.24 -22.01
N ALA A 350 4.38 14.02 -21.51
CA ALA A 350 5.68 13.34 -21.51
C ALA A 350 5.92 12.62 -22.85
N ASP A 351 6.10 13.38 -23.94
CA ASP A 351 6.56 12.84 -25.23
C ASP A 351 8.09 12.62 -25.22
N LEU A 352 8.55 11.95 -24.16
CA LEU A 352 9.94 11.64 -23.90
C LEU A 352 10.13 10.14 -23.97
N GLU A 353 11.29 9.73 -24.49
CA GLU A 353 11.71 8.34 -24.40
C GLU A 353 12.02 7.98 -22.93
N PRO A 354 11.93 6.69 -22.55
CA PRO A 354 12.31 6.23 -21.23
C PRO A 354 13.76 6.64 -20.87
N GLY A 355 13.95 7.24 -19.70
CA GLY A 355 15.25 7.76 -19.28
C GLY A 355 15.18 8.82 -18.20
N ARG A 356 16.34 9.36 -17.81
CA ARG A 356 16.45 10.45 -16.83
C ARG A 356 16.63 11.78 -17.52
N TYR A 357 15.85 12.77 -17.07
CA TYR A 357 15.81 14.11 -17.63
C TYR A 357 15.91 15.15 -16.51
N ARG A 358 16.44 16.32 -16.86
CA ARG A 358 16.27 17.54 -16.07
C ARG A 358 15.13 18.34 -16.66
N LEU A 359 14.02 18.42 -15.91
CA LEU A 359 12.86 19.21 -16.24
C LEU A 359 13.05 20.62 -15.70
N ARG A 360 13.28 21.58 -16.58
CA ARG A 360 13.33 23.01 -16.26
C ARG A 360 11.95 23.62 -16.44
N ILE A 361 11.43 24.27 -15.41
CA ILE A 361 10.11 24.89 -15.38
C ILE A 361 10.28 26.37 -15.07
N LYS A 362 9.82 27.22 -15.99
CA LYS A 362 9.68 28.65 -15.79
C LYS A 362 8.21 29.03 -15.67
N GLY A 363 7.92 29.90 -14.74
CA GLY A 363 6.54 30.30 -14.47
C GLY A 363 6.38 31.21 -13.27
N VAL A 364 5.16 31.22 -12.73
CA VAL A 364 4.78 32.05 -11.60
C VAL A 364 3.97 31.21 -10.61
N ILE A 365 4.29 31.33 -9.32
CA ILE A 365 3.44 30.82 -8.24
C ILE A 365 2.73 32.02 -7.61
N ALA A 366 1.40 31.97 -7.51
CA ALA A 366 0.59 33.04 -6.94
C ALA A 366 -0.41 32.50 -5.89
N PRO A 367 -0.80 33.29 -4.88
CA PRO A 367 -1.80 32.88 -3.90
C PRO A 367 -3.15 32.59 -4.58
N THR A 368 -3.69 31.38 -4.39
CA THR A 368 -4.95 30.93 -5.03
C THR A 368 -6.12 31.87 -4.73
N ALA A 369 -6.16 32.46 -3.53
CA ALA A 369 -7.20 33.41 -3.11
C ALA A 369 -7.21 34.72 -3.92
N LEU A 370 -6.11 35.07 -4.59
CA LEU A 370 -5.96 36.29 -5.40
C LEU A 370 -6.06 36.01 -6.89
N VAL A 371 -6.07 34.73 -7.30
CA VAL A 371 -6.21 34.35 -8.71
C VAL A 371 -7.68 34.49 -9.09
N PRO A 372 -8.03 35.39 -10.04
CA PRO A 372 -9.40 35.50 -10.51
C PRO A 372 -9.81 34.19 -11.16
N THR A 373 -10.94 33.64 -10.75
CA THR A 373 -11.44 32.39 -11.29
C THR A 373 -12.66 32.58 -12.16
N ARG A 374 -12.83 31.68 -13.14
CA ARG A 374 -14.06 31.53 -13.92
C ARG A 374 -14.63 30.15 -13.65
N ASP A 375 -15.85 30.12 -13.11
CA ASP A 375 -16.59 28.88 -12.92
C ASP A 375 -17.06 28.35 -14.26
N ARG A 376 -16.74 27.08 -14.53
CA ARG A 376 -17.31 26.33 -15.64
C ARG A 376 -18.56 25.59 -15.18
N TRP A 377 -19.50 25.42 -16.10
CA TRP A 377 -20.70 24.60 -15.89
C TRP A 377 -20.37 23.16 -15.43
N THR A 378 -19.17 22.66 -15.72
CA THR A 378 -18.67 21.34 -15.29
C THR A 378 -18.30 21.27 -13.80
N GLY A 379 -18.44 22.36 -13.04
CA GLY A 379 -17.99 22.48 -11.65
C GLY A 379 -16.47 22.72 -11.53
N GLN A 380 -15.79 22.95 -12.66
CA GLN A 380 -14.36 23.26 -12.72
C GLN A 380 -14.12 24.76 -12.59
N THR A 381 -13.06 25.12 -11.87
CA THR A 381 -12.67 26.51 -11.63
C THR A 381 -11.34 26.77 -12.32
N LEU A 382 -11.33 27.66 -13.32
CA LEU A 382 -10.12 28.03 -14.07
C LEU A 382 -9.59 29.39 -13.64
N ALA A 383 -8.27 29.59 -13.68
CA ALA A 383 -7.73 30.94 -13.59
C ALA A 383 -8.07 31.73 -14.86
N ALA A 384 -8.57 32.96 -14.69
CA ALA A 384 -8.97 33.85 -15.79
C ALA A 384 -7.83 34.79 -16.24
N ILE A 385 -6.59 34.50 -15.86
CA ILE A 385 -5.43 35.36 -16.06
C ILE A 385 -4.23 34.58 -16.62
N THR A 386 -3.36 35.28 -17.35
CA THR A 386 -2.11 34.71 -17.87
C THR A 386 -1.03 34.62 -16.79
N ALA A 387 0.07 33.89 -17.04
CA ALA A 387 1.23 33.87 -16.14
C ALA A 387 1.82 35.29 -15.93
N ALA A 388 1.89 36.08 -17.00
CA ALA A 388 2.37 37.47 -16.94
C ALA A 388 1.45 38.38 -16.10
N ASP A 389 0.15 38.10 -16.04
CA ASP A 389 -0.79 38.82 -15.17
C ASP A 389 -0.75 38.28 -13.73
N ALA A 390 -0.58 36.97 -13.55
CA ALA A 390 -0.37 36.36 -12.25
C ALA A 390 0.90 36.89 -11.56
N ALA A 391 1.96 37.19 -12.33
CA ALA A 391 3.19 37.81 -11.82
C ALA A 391 2.97 39.18 -11.15
N LYS A 392 1.86 39.86 -11.46
CA LYS A 392 1.52 41.17 -10.91
C LYS A 392 0.70 41.07 -9.62
N LEU A 393 0.27 39.87 -9.21
CA LEU A 393 -0.50 39.67 -7.99
C LEU A 393 0.39 39.82 -6.75
N GLU A 394 -0.18 40.32 -5.66
CA GLU A 394 0.52 40.44 -4.38
C GLU A 394 0.90 39.04 -3.86
N GLY A 395 2.16 38.87 -3.45
CA GLY A 395 2.69 37.57 -3.01
C GLY A 395 3.01 36.59 -4.13
N ALA A 396 2.82 36.96 -5.41
CA ALA A 396 3.29 36.15 -6.53
C ALA A 396 4.81 36.16 -6.62
N ARG A 397 5.40 35.05 -7.07
CA ARG A 397 6.84 34.92 -7.32
C ARG A 397 7.11 34.15 -8.60
N THR A 398 8.13 34.58 -9.32
CA THR A 398 8.66 33.85 -10.47
C THR A 398 9.40 32.59 -10.01
N ILE A 399 9.28 31.53 -10.78
CA ILE A 399 10.05 30.29 -10.61
C ILE A 399 10.86 30.00 -11.87
N ASP A 400 12.07 29.48 -11.67
CA ASP A 400 12.94 28.90 -12.70
C ASP A 400 13.61 27.66 -12.06
N ASP A 401 12.76 26.66 -11.81
CA ASP A 401 13.14 25.47 -11.06
C ASP A 401 13.61 24.37 -12.03
N THR A 402 14.60 23.59 -11.61
CA THR A 402 15.04 22.39 -12.33
C THR A 402 14.85 21.18 -11.44
N ILE A 403 14.09 20.21 -11.93
CA ILE A 403 13.72 18.99 -11.19
C ILE A 403 14.21 17.79 -11.99
N THR A 404 14.71 16.76 -11.31
CA THR A 404 15.00 15.48 -11.96
C THR A 404 13.70 14.73 -12.22
N LEU A 405 13.49 14.36 -13.49
CA LEU A 405 12.37 13.60 -13.99
C LEU A 405 12.90 12.24 -14.46
N GLU A 406 12.37 11.15 -13.91
CA GLU A 406 12.62 9.81 -14.42
C GLU A 406 11.38 9.36 -15.21
N VAL A 407 11.56 9.19 -16.52
CA VAL A 407 10.53 8.71 -17.43
C VAL A 407 10.70 7.20 -17.52
N GLU A 408 9.75 6.48 -16.94
CA GLU A 408 9.71 5.04 -17.03
C GLU A 408 9.24 4.60 -18.42
N ASN A 409 9.54 3.35 -18.76
CA ASN A 409 8.83 2.67 -19.83
C ASN A 409 7.33 2.81 -19.59
N ARG A 410 6.56 2.90 -20.69
CA ARG A 410 5.11 2.77 -20.61
C ARG A 410 4.82 1.52 -19.80
N GLN A 411 4.14 1.69 -18.66
CA GLN A 411 3.81 0.57 -17.81
C GLN A 411 3.03 -0.41 -18.67
N SER A 412 3.50 -1.66 -18.70
CA SER A 412 2.72 -2.74 -19.27
C SER A 412 1.33 -2.71 -18.62
N PRO A 413 0.27 -3.02 -19.38
CA PRO A 413 -1.03 -3.11 -18.75
C PRO A 413 -0.92 -4.08 -17.56
N PRO A 414 -1.69 -3.85 -16.48
CA PRO A 414 -1.65 -4.74 -15.34
C PRO A 414 -1.89 -6.18 -15.82
N PRO A 415 -1.29 -7.18 -15.15
CA PRO A 415 -1.50 -8.57 -15.53
C PRO A 415 -3.01 -8.86 -15.64
N PRO A 416 -3.42 -9.83 -16.47
CA PRO A 416 -4.81 -10.26 -16.53
C PRO A 416 -5.36 -10.45 -15.12
N LEU A 417 -6.59 -10.00 -14.88
CA LEU A 417 -7.21 -10.11 -13.58
C LEU A 417 -7.21 -11.58 -13.15
N GLU A 418 -6.45 -11.89 -12.10
CA GLU A 418 -6.45 -13.23 -11.53
C GLU A 418 -7.85 -13.49 -10.98
N ARG A 419 -8.50 -14.55 -11.45
CA ARG A 419 -9.82 -14.94 -11.00
C ARG A 419 -9.68 -15.92 -9.87
N VAL A 420 -10.37 -15.66 -8.77
CA VAL A 420 -10.45 -16.60 -7.67
C VAL A 420 -11.82 -17.24 -7.67
N ALA A 421 -11.82 -18.53 -8.02
CA ALA A 421 -12.92 -19.45 -7.87
C ALA A 421 -12.66 -20.47 -6.73
N GLU A 422 -11.64 -20.24 -5.90
CA GLU A 422 -11.32 -21.12 -4.77
C GLU A 422 -12.48 -21.15 -3.77
N GLN A 423 -13.00 -22.35 -3.50
CA GLN A 423 -14.20 -22.54 -2.68
C GLN A 423 -14.09 -21.88 -1.30
N SER A 424 -12.92 -21.91 -0.65
CA SER A 424 -12.68 -21.31 0.67
C SER A 424 -12.92 -19.79 0.67
N VAL A 425 -12.44 -19.10 -0.36
CA VAL A 425 -12.59 -17.66 -0.55
C VAL A 425 -14.04 -17.31 -0.90
N LEU A 426 -14.66 -18.09 -1.78
CA LEU A 426 -16.06 -17.92 -2.15
C LEU A 426 -17.00 -18.11 -0.95
N GLU A 427 -16.76 -19.12 -0.11
CA GLU A 427 -17.54 -19.36 1.12
C GLU A 427 -17.32 -18.27 2.17
N ALA A 428 -16.10 -17.76 2.31
CA ALA A 428 -15.81 -16.61 3.18
C ALA A 428 -16.57 -15.37 2.72
N PHE A 429 -16.62 -15.11 1.42
CA PHE A 429 -17.39 -13.99 0.85
C PHE A 429 -18.92 -14.20 1.00
N ALA A 430 -19.41 -15.40 0.72
CA ALA A 430 -20.82 -15.76 0.91
C ALA A 430 -21.25 -15.60 2.37
N THR A 431 -20.39 -15.93 3.33
CA THR A 431 -20.64 -15.71 4.76
C THR A 431 -20.82 -14.24 5.10
N ARG A 432 -20.07 -13.33 4.45
CA ARG A 432 -20.28 -11.88 4.60
C ARG A 432 -21.60 -11.43 3.99
N LEU A 433 -21.97 -11.96 2.82
CA LEU A 433 -23.26 -11.66 2.17
C LEU A 433 -24.45 -12.13 3.02
N ARG A 434 -24.35 -13.28 3.70
CA ARG A 434 -25.38 -13.75 4.66
C ARG A 434 -25.56 -12.80 5.84
N GLY A 435 -24.50 -12.11 6.26
CA GLY A 435 -24.53 -11.09 7.31
C GLY A 435 -25.04 -9.72 6.84
N SER A 436 -25.22 -9.54 5.53
CA SER A 436 -25.66 -8.26 4.99
C SER A 436 -27.11 -7.95 5.34
N ARG A 437 -27.39 -6.67 5.55
CA ARG A 437 -28.74 -6.15 5.79
C ARG A 437 -29.04 -5.07 4.77
N LEU A 438 -30.30 -5.01 4.36
CA LEU A 438 -30.86 -3.89 3.63
C LEU A 438 -31.25 -2.82 4.63
N ASP A 439 -30.56 -1.67 4.64
CA ASP A 439 -30.98 -0.57 5.50
C ASP A 439 -32.37 -0.07 5.06
N GLY A 440 -33.36 -0.25 5.94
CA GLY A 440 -34.78 0.02 5.69
C GLY A 440 -35.20 1.47 5.88
N ARG A 441 -34.26 2.42 6.02
CA ARG A 441 -34.58 3.85 6.17
C ARG A 441 -35.53 4.32 5.06
N ALA A 442 -36.77 4.61 5.46
CA ALA A 442 -37.89 4.91 4.60
C ALA A 442 -37.55 6.03 3.60
N GLY A 443 -37.58 5.70 2.30
CA GLY A 443 -37.33 6.65 1.21
C GLY A 443 -35.91 6.68 0.67
N GLY A 444 -34.95 5.98 1.28
CA GLY A 444 -33.57 5.90 0.82
C GLY A 444 -33.27 4.62 0.04
N VAL A 445 -32.33 4.72 -0.89
CA VAL A 445 -31.60 3.60 -1.49
C VAL A 445 -31.20 2.63 -0.39
N GLY A 446 -31.72 1.39 -0.41
CA GLY A 446 -31.31 0.37 0.55
C GLY A 446 -29.81 0.12 0.40
N GLN A 447 -29.03 0.53 1.40
CA GLN A 447 -27.59 0.31 1.39
C GLN A 447 -27.34 -1.12 1.84
N PHE A 448 -26.60 -1.87 1.04
CA PHE A 448 -26.07 -3.16 1.45
C PHE A 448 -24.83 -2.90 2.32
N ASP A 449 -24.80 -3.43 3.54
CA ASP A 449 -23.57 -3.43 4.34
C ASP A 449 -22.95 -4.82 4.32
N ILE A 450 -21.75 -4.95 3.74
CA ILE A 450 -20.99 -6.21 3.74
C ILE A 450 -20.11 -6.20 5.00
N ALA A 451 -20.30 -7.19 5.88
CA ALA A 451 -19.55 -7.26 7.13
C ALA A 451 -18.02 -7.35 6.91
N ASP A 452 -17.24 -6.72 7.80
CA ASP A 452 -15.76 -6.77 7.75
C ASP A 452 -15.25 -8.22 7.95
N PRO A 453 -14.13 -8.60 7.32
CA PRO A 453 -13.51 -9.89 7.60
C PRO A 453 -13.13 -10.05 9.08
N PRO A 454 -13.26 -11.26 9.65
CA PRO A 454 -12.47 -11.60 10.83
C PRO A 454 -10.99 -11.51 10.44
N ARG A 455 -10.22 -10.65 11.12
CA ARG A 455 -8.77 -10.56 10.92
C ARG A 455 -8.12 -11.85 11.39
N ASP A 456 -7.55 -12.63 10.47
CA ASP A 456 -6.69 -13.77 10.85
C ASP A 456 -5.41 -13.25 11.54
N ARG A 457 -4.94 -13.99 12.55
CA ARG A 457 -3.74 -13.68 13.35
C ARG A 457 -2.45 -13.74 12.53
N SER A 458 -2.48 -14.34 11.35
CA SER A 458 -1.32 -14.44 10.44
C SER A 458 -0.95 -13.11 9.78
N GLY A 459 -1.81 -12.08 9.84
CA GLY A 459 -1.51 -10.73 9.38
C GLY A 459 -1.40 -10.54 7.85
N VAL A 460 -1.53 -11.62 7.06
CA VAL A 460 -1.53 -11.56 5.59
C VAL A 460 -2.91 -11.96 5.08
N SER A 461 -3.82 -10.98 5.03
CA SER A 461 -5.12 -11.17 4.39
C SER A 461 -4.97 -10.81 2.91
N ILE A 462 -4.98 -11.80 2.02
CA ILE A 462 -5.23 -11.53 0.60
C ILE A 462 -6.70 -11.14 0.53
N GLU A 463 -6.99 -9.85 0.40
CA GLU A 463 -8.36 -9.36 0.28
C GLU A 463 -8.74 -9.34 -1.20
N PRO A 464 -9.57 -10.30 -1.66
CA PRO A 464 -9.97 -10.33 -3.06
C PRO A 464 -10.80 -9.09 -3.38
N SER A 465 -10.60 -8.56 -4.58
CA SER A 465 -11.44 -7.51 -5.14
C SER A 465 -12.71 -8.14 -5.70
N TYR A 466 -13.80 -7.38 -5.76
CA TYR A 466 -15.03 -7.85 -6.39
C TYR A 466 -15.74 -6.73 -7.15
N ARG A 467 -16.43 -7.10 -8.22
CA ARG A 467 -17.31 -6.24 -9.00
C ARG A 467 -18.45 -7.07 -9.59
N PHE A 468 -19.67 -6.76 -9.22
CA PHE A 468 -20.85 -7.48 -9.67
C PHE A 468 -21.89 -6.54 -10.28
N ALA A 469 -22.56 -6.99 -11.34
CA ALA A 469 -23.88 -6.49 -11.70
C ALA A 469 -24.85 -6.94 -10.62
N MET A 470 -25.65 -6.02 -10.11
CA MET A 470 -26.74 -6.37 -9.20
C MET A 470 -28.06 -6.41 -9.96
N ILE A 471 -28.72 -7.55 -9.93
CA ILE A 471 -29.98 -7.82 -10.64
C ILE A 471 -31.02 -8.28 -9.62
N ALA A 472 -32.17 -7.60 -9.56
CA ALA A 472 -33.32 -8.06 -8.76
C ALA A 472 -34.23 -8.96 -9.57
N ARG A 473 -34.74 -10.01 -8.90
CA ARG A 473 -35.79 -10.88 -9.41
C ARG A 473 -36.94 -10.96 -8.40
N GLN A 474 -38.16 -10.70 -8.86
CA GLN A 474 -39.38 -10.89 -8.05
C GLN A 474 -40.58 -11.13 -8.95
N GLY A 475 -41.39 -12.17 -8.66
CA GLY A 475 -42.62 -12.47 -9.40
C GLY A 475 -42.42 -12.64 -10.91
N GLY A 476 -41.31 -13.27 -11.33
CA GLY A 476 -40.94 -13.47 -12.74
C GLY A 476 -40.31 -12.26 -13.43
N LYS A 477 -40.29 -11.08 -12.81
CA LYS A 477 -39.64 -9.88 -13.35
C LYS A 477 -38.16 -9.88 -13.00
N THR A 478 -37.32 -9.46 -13.95
CA THR A 478 -35.88 -9.28 -13.76
C THR A 478 -35.50 -7.83 -14.06
N GLN A 479 -34.76 -7.17 -13.17
CA GLN A 479 -34.35 -5.78 -13.34
C GLN A 479 -32.91 -5.56 -12.88
N LYS A 480 -32.07 -4.95 -13.73
CA LYS A 480 -30.72 -4.49 -13.35
C LYS A 480 -30.86 -3.27 -12.44
N ILE A 481 -30.26 -3.31 -11.25
CA ILE A 481 -30.40 -2.27 -10.22
C ILE A 481 -29.17 -1.37 -10.15
N GLY A 482 -27.99 -1.93 -10.39
CA GLY A 482 -26.73 -1.20 -10.28
C GLY A 482 -25.52 -2.11 -10.35
N THR A 483 -24.41 -1.63 -9.80
CA THR A 483 -23.15 -2.37 -9.69
C THR A 483 -22.65 -2.27 -8.27
N VAL A 484 -22.13 -3.36 -7.73
CA VAL A 484 -21.47 -3.39 -6.43
C VAL A 484 -19.99 -3.74 -6.64
N SER A 485 -19.10 -2.95 -6.06
CA SER A 485 -17.65 -3.17 -6.18
C SER A 485 -16.95 -2.88 -4.86
N GLY A 486 -15.81 -3.50 -4.61
CA GLY A 486 -14.98 -3.19 -3.46
C GLY A 486 -13.63 -3.90 -3.50
N SER A 487 -12.68 -3.36 -2.72
CA SER A 487 -11.43 -4.02 -2.37
C SER A 487 -11.06 -3.69 -0.92
N GLY A 488 -10.36 -4.62 -0.29
CA GLY A 488 -9.74 -4.51 1.04
C GLY A 488 -10.28 -3.49 2.05
N GLY A 489 -11.44 -3.79 2.65
CA GLY A 489 -11.98 -3.03 3.79
C GLY A 489 -12.62 -1.68 3.47
N SER A 490 -12.55 -1.17 2.24
CA SER A 490 -13.23 0.07 1.85
C SER A 490 -14.66 -0.19 1.40
N ARG A 491 -15.62 0.45 2.08
CA ARG A 491 -17.06 0.36 1.78
C ARG A 491 -17.47 1.47 0.82
N SER A 492 -17.25 1.29 -0.48
CA SER A 492 -17.82 2.19 -1.49
C SER A 492 -18.82 1.45 -2.35
N MET A 493 -20.10 1.54 -2.00
CA MET A 493 -21.19 1.15 -2.89
C MET A 493 -21.61 2.36 -3.72
N SER A 494 -21.14 2.41 -4.96
CA SER A 494 -21.66 3.34 -5.95
C SER A 494 -22.78 2.64 -6.74
N GLY A 495 -24.01 2.76 -6.26
CA GLY A 495 -25.18 2.65 -7.13
C GLY A 495 -26.15 1.51 -6.85
N GLY A 496 -27.42 1.90 -6.73
CA GLY A 496 -28.57 1.02 -6.91
C GLY A 496 -29.31 0.67 -5.64
N GLY A 497 -30.18 1.57 -5.17
CA GLY A 497 -31.22 1.16 -4.24
C GLY A 497 -32.18 0.19 -4.90
N LEU A 498 -32.75 -0.74 -4.13
CA LEU A 498 -33.85 -1.58 -4.60
C LEU A 498 -34.92 -0.70 -5.28
N PRO A 499 -35.23 -0.94 -6.56
CA PRO A 499 -36.19 -0.12 -7.28
C PRO A 499 -37.57 -0.28 -6.64
N ASN A 500 -38.41 0.76 -6.73
CA ASN A 500 -39.75 0.76 -6.13
C ASN A 500 -40.68 -0.35 -6.68
N SER A 501 -40.30 -0.97 -7.79
CA SER A 501 -40.95 -2.13 -8.41
C SER A 501 -40.76 -3.42 -7.62
N VAL A 502 -39.76 -3.50 -6.72
CA VAL A 502 -39.53 -4.66 -5.85
C VAL A 502 -40.27 -4.45 -4.52
N ASP A 503 -41.34 -5.22 -4.29
CA ASP A 503 -42.08 -5.27 -3.03
C ASP A 503 -41.20 -5.90 -1.94
N ARG A 504 -40.71 -5.05 -1.05
CA ARG A 504 -39.80 -5.42 0.04
C ARG A 504 -40.44 -6.31 1.11
N SER A 505 -41.76 -6.44 1.12
CA SER A 505 -42.51 -7.28 2.05
C SER A 505 -42.69 -8.72 1.56
N GLN A 506 -42.41 -8.99 0.28
CA GLN A 506 -42.50 -10.30 -0.33
C GLN A 506 -41.11 -10.89 -0.60
N PRO A 507 -41.01 -12.20 -0.87
CA PRO A 507 -39.76 -12.81 -1.27
C PRO A 507 -39.21 -12.20 -2.56
N PHE A 508 -37.90 -11.99 -2.62
CA PHE A 508 -37.18 -11.57 -3.83
C PHE A 508 -35.76 -12.12 -3.84
N GLU A 509 -35.13 -12.13 -5.01
CA GLU A 509 -33.73 -12.53 -5.16
C GLU A 509 -32.89 -11.34 -5.64
N LEU A 510 -31.66 -11.27 -5.16
CA LEU A 510 -30.61 -10.43 -5.73
C LEU A 510 -29.50 -11.31 -6.27
N VAL A 511 -29.27 -11.20 -7.56
CA VAL A 511 -28.19 -11.88 -8.27
C VAL A 511 -27.04 -10.91 -8.42
N LEU A 512 -25.90 -11.25 -7.82
CA LEU A 512 -24.61 -10.61 -8.02
C LEU A 512 -23.87 -11.41 -9.09
N ASP A 513 -23.93 -10.93 -10.32
CA ASP A 513 -23.29 -11.55 -11.48
C ASP A 513 -21.93 -10.88 -11.69
N PRO A 514 -20.80 -11.61 -11.65
CA PRO A 514 -19.49 -10.99 -11.75
C PRO A 514 -19.35 -10.30 -13.09
N MET A 515 -18.92 -9.05 -13.07
CA MET A 515 -18.73 -8.26 -14.27
C MET A 515 -17.24 -8.10 -14.55
N ALA A 516 -16.89 -8.18 -15.83
CA ALA A 516 -15.68 -7.54 -16.33
C ALA A 516 -15.72 -6.03 -16.04
N PHE A 517 -14.57 -5.37 -16.08
CA PHE A 517 -14.52 -3.90 -16.06
C PHE A 517 -14.94 -3.33 -17.42
N GLU A 518 -16.06 -3.80 -17.98
CA GLU A 518 -16.61 -3.25 -19.22
C GLU A 518 -17.61 -2.15 -18.91
N ASP A 519 -17.32 -1.00 -19.50
CA ASP A 519 -18.23 0.08 -19.89
C ASP A 519 -19.03 0.77 -18.77
N GLU A 520 -18.64 2.02 -18.47
CA GLU A 520 -19.47 3.19 -18.76
C GLU A 520 -18.81 4.44 -18.18
N SER A 521 -18.61 5.44 -19.05
CA SER A 521 -18.97 6.87 -18.95
C SER A 521 -19.15 7.60 -17.60
N THR A 522 -19.27 6.91 -16.48
CA THR A 522 -19.11 7.48 -15.15
C THR A 522 -17.65 7.91 -14.98
N ARG A 523 -17.42 9.21 -15.07
CA ARG A 523 -16.17 9.92 -14.74
C ARG A 523 -15.65 9.69 -13.30
N ILE A 524 -16.15 8.67 -12.59
CA ILE A 524 -15.73 8.34 -11.23
C ILE A 524 -14.33 7.71 -11.32
N ASP A 525 -13.38 8.63 -11.30
CA ASP A 525 -11.97 8.57 -11.02
C ASP A 525 -11.23 7.25 -11.34
N ARG A 526 -10.66 7.20 -12.55
CA ARG A 526 -9.64 6.21 -12.95
C ARG A 526 -8.50 6.09 -11.93
N ARG A 527 -8.22 7.13 -11.12
CA ARG A 527 -7.14 7.12 -10.11
C ARG A 527 -7.43 6.24 -8.90
N VAL A 528 -8.69 6.14 -8.46
CA VAL A 528 -9.03 5.39 -7.23
C VAL A 528 -8.84 3.88 -7.46
N TRP A 529 -9.17 3.40 -8.66
CA TRP A 529 -9.18 1.96 -8.94
C TRP A 529 -7.85 1.40 -9.47
N SER A 530 -7.02 2.19 -10.15
CA SER A 530 -5.72 1.71 -10.62
C SER A 530 -4.78 1.28 -9.48
N GLN A 531 -4.99 1.83 -8.27
CA GLN A 531 -4.25 1.42 -7.07
C GLN A 531 -4.98 0.35 -6.25
N GLN A 532 -6.32 0.30 -6.29
CA GLN A 532 -7.13 -0.61 -5.46
C GLN A 532 -7.41 -1.99 -6.07
N ALA A 533 -7.30 -2.16 -7.38
CA ALA A 533 -7.66 -3.40 -8.09
C ALA A 533 -6.48 -4.36 -8.32
N GLN A 534 -5.51 -4.42 -7.40
CA GLN A 534 -4.37 -5.35 -7.53
C GLN A 534 -4.60 -6.72 -6.89
N GLY A 535 -5.74 -6.93 -6.22
CA GLY A 535 -6.12 -8.23 -5.66
C GLY A 535 -6.90 -9.10 -6.66
N PRO A 536 -6.90 -10.43 -6.48
CA PRO A 536 -7.68 -11.34 -7.32
C PRO A 536 -9.17 -10.99 -7.32
N LEU A 537 -9.84 -11.14 -8.46
CA LEU A 537 -11.26 -10.88 -8.65
C LEU A 537 -12.09 -12.11 -8.26
N ILE A 538 -13.08 -11.95 -7.38
CA ILE A 538 -14.03 -13.01 -7.06
C ILE A 538 -14.82 -13.38 -8.33
N TRP A 539 -14.69 -14.63 -8.76
CA TRP A 539 -15.28 -15.12 -10.01
C TRP A 539 -16.37 -16.17 -9.77
N ALA A 540 -17.44 -15.73 -9.13
CA ALA A 540 -18.62 -16.56 -8.87
C ALA A 540 -19.88 -15.71 -8.92
N ARG A 541 -21.00 -16.32 -9.31
CA ARG A 541 -22.32 -15.71 -9.18
C ARG A 541 -22.87 -15.98 -7.79
N PHE A 542 -23.37 -14.95 -7.13
CA PHE A 542 -24.03 -15.08 -5.84
C PHE A 542 -25.51 -14.76 -5.99
N THR A 543 -26.38 -15.66 -5.56
CA THR A 543 -27.83 -15.41 -5.49
C THR A 543 -28.23 -15.30 -4.03
N MET A 544 -28.66 -14.11 -3.64
CA MET A 544 -29.15 -13.78 -2.31
C MET A 544 -30.67 -13.82 -2.31
N ARG A 545 -31.27 -14.78 -1.61
CA ARG A 545 -32.72 -14.95 -1.50
C ARG A 545 -33.21 -14.34 -0.19
N PHE A 546 -34.08 -13.35 -0.29
CA PHE A 546 -34.70 -12.70 0.85
C PHE A 546 -36.12 -13.20 0.99
N GLU A 547 -36.53 -13.59 2.20
CA GLU A 547 -37.95 -13.80 2.52
C GLU A 547 -38.71 -12.46 2.55
N ASN A 548 -38.03 -11.42 3.04
CA ASN A 548 -38.41 -10.01 2.98
C ASN A 548 -37.15 -9.16 3.27
N ALA A 549 -37.23 -7.84 3.12
CA ALA A 549 -36.07 -6.96 3.28
C ALA A 549 -35.50 -6.88 4.71
N ALA A 550 -36.23 -7.33 5.74
CA ALA A 550 -35.75 -7.34 7.12
C ALA A 550 -35.05 -8.66 7.51
N ALA A 551 -35.26 -9.73 6.74
CA ALA A 551 -34.64 -11.03 6.96
C ALA A 551 -33.20 -11.05 6.46
N ALA A 552 -32.36 -11.89 7.08
CA ALA A 552 -31.05 -12.22 6.52
C ALA A 552 -31.22 -13.07 5.26
N PRO A 553 -30.42 -12.84 4.20
CA PRO A 553 -30.56 -13.61 2.97
C PRO A 553 -29.99 -15.03 3.10
N GLU A 554 -30.64 -15.98 2.45
CA GLU A 554 -29.99 -17.23 2.06
C GLU A 554 -29.08 -16.95 0.85
N VAL A 555 -27.82 -17.38 0.89
CA VAL A 555 -26.85 -17.10 -0.18
C VAL A 555 -26.43 -18.41 -0.85
N VAL A 556 -26.77 -18.51 -2.13
CA VAL A 556 -26.33 -19.58 -3.04
C VAL A 556 -25.13 -19.09 -3.84
N VAL A 557 -24.07 -19.91 -3.88
CA VAL A 557 -22.84 -19.62 -4.61
C VAL A 557 -22.78 -20.54 -5.83
N GLU A 558 -22.59 -19.96 -7.00
CA GLU A 558 -22.36 -20.67 -8.27
C GLU A 558 -20.97 -20.26 -8.79
N PRO A 559 -19.92 -21.07 -8.52
CA PRO A 559 -18.62 -20.85 -9.13
C PRO A 559 -18.75 -20.85 -10.65
N LEU A 560 -18.17 -19.86 -11.31
CA LEU A 560 -18.15 -19.82 -12.77
C LEU A 560 -16.87 -20.50 -13.28
N ASP A 561 -16.97 -21.16 -14.43
CA ASP A 561 -15.80 -21.80 -15.05
C ASP A 561 -14.70 -20.76 -15.30
N ASP A 562 -13.52 -21.01 -14.72
CA ASP A 562 -12.32 -20.20 -14.96
C ASP A 562 -11.64 -20.61 -16.27
N THR A 563 -12.41 -20.54 -17.36
CA THR A 563 -11.83 -20.74 -18.68
C THR A 563 -10.89 -19.56 -18.94
N PRO A 564 -9.61 -19.82 -19.27
CA PRO A 564 -8.67 -18.75 -19.55
C PRO A 564 -9.20 -17.88 -20.68
N VAL A 565 -9.19 -16.56 -20.47
CA VAL A 565 -9.58 -15.60 -21.49
C VAL A 565 -8.55 -15.66 -22.62
N VAL A 566 -9.00 -15.99 -23.82
CA VAL A 566 -8.14 -16.03 -25.00
C VAL A 566 -8.43 -14.80 -25.87
N ALA A 567 -7.38 -14.06 -26.20
CA ALA A 567 -7.42 -12.99 -27.18
C ALA A 567 -7.02 -13.55 -28.55
N THR A 568 -7.96 -13.56 -29.50
CA THR A 568 -7.74 -14.12 -30.84
C THR A 568 -7.56 -12.99 -31.87
N ALA A 569 -6.42 -12.95 -32.56
CA ALA A 569 -6.20 -11.96 -33.61
C ALA A 569 -7.21 -12.14 -34.77
N VAL A 570 -7.80 -11.04 -35.23
CA VAL A 570 -8.62 -10.99 -36.45
C VAL A 570 -7.68 -11.04 -37.66
N ALA A 571 -8.09 -11.76 -38.72
CA ALA A 571 -7.30 -11.83 -39.95
C ALA A 571 -7.19 -10.45 -40.61
N ARG A 572 -6.03 -10.15 -41.20
CA ARG A 572 -5.71 -8.86 -41.85
C ARG A 572 -6.82 -8.30 -42.72
N SER A 573 -7.32 -9.10 -43.65
CA SER A 573 -8.36 -8.69 -44.61
C SER A 573 -9.67 -8.35 -43.91
N GLU A 574 -10.06 -9.15 -42.91
CA GLU A 574 -11.27 -8.92 -42.13
C GLU A 574 -11.12 -7.66 -41.26
N ALA A 575 -9.97 -7.44 -40.63
CA ALA A 575 -9.71 -6.22 -39.86
C ALA A 575 -9.78 -4.96 -40.73
N ARG A 576 -9.28 -5.04 -41.98
CA ARG A 576 -9.40 -3.97 -42.99
C ARG A 576 -10.85 -3.66 -43.33
N ASP A 577 -11.65 -4.67 -43.61
CA ASP A 577 -13.06 -4.51 -43.94
C ASP A 577 -13.84 -3.89 -42.76
N MET A 578 -13.62 -4.40 -41.55
CA MET A 578 -14.25 -3.90 -40.32
C MET A 578 -13.89 -2.44 -40.02
N LEU A 579 -12.63 -2.04 -40.18
CA LEU A 579 -12.19 -0.66 -39.96
C LEU A 579 -12.66 0.28 -41.07
N ALA A 580 -12.59 -0.15 -42.34
CA ALA A 580 -13.09 0.65 -43.45
C ALA A 580 -14.58 0.95 -43.31
N GLU A 581 -15.38 -0.04 -42.89
CA GLU A 581 -16.80 0.14 -42.58
C GLU A 581 -17.01 1.08 -41.38
N SER A 582 -16.18 0.97 -40.35
CA SER A 582 -16.28 1.77 -39.11
C SER A 582 -15.84 3.23 -39.27
N ILE A 583 -14.88 3.51 -40.18
CA ILE A 583 -14.26 4.83 -40.39
C ILE A 583 -14.89 5.59 -41.57
N GLY A 584 -15.41 4.88 -42.58
CA GLY A 584 -15.79 5.42 -43.89
C GLY A 584 -16.99 6.37 -43.93
N ARG A 585 -17.63 6.67 -42.79
CA ARG A 585 -18.69 7.69 -42.72
C ARG A 585 -18.13 8.94 -42.08
N PRO A 586 -18.33 10.13 -42.67
CA PRO A 586 -17.81 11.36 -42.10
C PRO A 586 -18.30 11.45 -40.66
N VAL A 587 -17.35 11.37 -39.73
CA VAL A 587 -17.57 11.81 -38.36
C VAL A 587 -18.10 13.21 -38.55
N ARG A 588 -19.38 13.44 -38.26
CA ARG A 588 -19.79 14.79 -37.90
C ARG A 588 -18.94 15.06 -36.69
N THR A 589 -17.78 15.71 -36.87
CA THR A 589 -17.24 16.58 -35.85
C THR A 589 -18.43 17.45 -35.57
N SER A 590 -19.12 17.17 -34.47
CA SER A 590 -20.29 17.94 -34.12
C SER A 590 -19.73 19.34 -33.98
N ARG A 591 -19.93 20.17 -35.01
CA ARG A 591 -19.92 21.60 -34.83
C ARG A 591 -20.84 21.78 -33.65
N PHE A 592 -20.27 22.20 -32.55
CA PHE A 592 -20.98 22.69 -31.39
C PHE A 592 -22.07 23.62 -31.95
N GLY A 593 -23.28 23.07 -32.08
CA GLY A 593 -24.41 23.66 -32.79
C GLY A 593 -25.20 24.61 -31.91
N ARG A 594 -24.62 25.02 -30.80
CA ARG A 594 -24.85 26.34 -30.24
C ARG A 594 -23.57 27.15 -30.49
N PRO A 595 -23.66 28.39 -30.99
CA PRO A 595 -22.56 29.33 -30.85
C PRO A 595 -22.34 29.51 -29.34
N ALA A 596 -21.50 28.66 -28.77
CA ALA A 596 -21.05 28.78 -27.41
C ALA A 596 -20.27 30.09 -27.37
N ARG A 597 -20.69 31.01 -26.51
CA ARG A 597 -19.90 32.18 -26.09
C ARG A 597 -18.62 31.77 -25.33
N GLU A 598 -18.19 30.51 -25.43
CA GLU A 598 -17.17 29.89 -24.61
C GLU A 598 -16.23 29.09 -25.52
N ALA A 599 -15.04 29.64 -25.69
CA ALA A 599 -13.85 28.87 -26.00
C ALA A 599 -13.53 27.92 -24.83
N ASP A 600 -12.61 26.97 -25.03
CA ASP A 600 -11.65 26.53 -24.01
C ASP A 600 -11.53 25.03 -23.66
N THR A 601 -12.01 24.09 -24.47
CA THR A 601 -11.28 22.79 -24.60
C THR A 601 -11.57 22.18 -25.95
N ALA A 602 -10.54 22.01 -26.77
CA ALA A 602 -10.65 21.23 -27.99
C ALA A 602 -10.63 19.74 -27.61
N GLU A 603 -11.81 19.11 -27.57
CA GLU A 603 -11.92 17.65 -27.48
C GLU A 603 -11.91 17.09 -28.91
N VAL A 604 -11.02 16.14 -29.18
CA VAL A 604 -11.10 15.35 -30.42
C VAL A 604 -11.69 14.01 -30.04
N SER A 605 -12.92 13.78 -30.49
CA SER A 605 -13.59 12.50 -30.33
C SER A 605 -13.54 11.73 -31.64
N VAL A 606 -13.15 10.47 -31.57
CA VAL A 606 -13.02 9.55 -32.70
C VAL A 606 -13.99 8.42 -32.46
N SER A 607 -15.02 8.37 -33.30
CA SER A 607 -16.05 7.35 -33.20
C SER A 607 -15.74 6.18 -34.12
N PHE A 608 -15.80 4.97 -33.57
CA PHE A 608 -15.71 3.71 -34.29
C PHE A 608 -17.10 3.07 -34.31
N GLY A 609 -17.72 2.93 -35.48
CA GLY A 609 -18.95 2.14 -35.66
C GLY A 609 -19.98 2.78 -36.59
N ALA A 610 -21.02 2.00 -36.91
CA ALA A 610 -22.02 2.44 -37.88
C ALA A 610 -22.96 3.51 -37.29
N VAL A 611 -22.89 4.75 -37.78
CA VAL A 611 -23.98 5.71 -37.56
C VAL A 611 -25.16 5.26 -38.43
N THR A 612 -26.17 4.63 -37.82
CA THR A 612 -27.44 4.32 -38.49
C THR A 612 -28.20 5.62 -38.76
N GLY A 613 -27.81 6.33 -39.83
CA GLY A 613 -28.55 7.47 -40.37
C GLY A 613 -29.82 7.08 -41.14
N GLY A 614 -30.15 5.78 -41.20
CA GLY A 614 -31.45 5.30 -41.64
C GLY A 614 -32.37 5.18 -40.44
N ALA A 615 -33.62 5.61 -40.58
CA ALA A 615 -34.68 5.44 -39.58
C ALA A 615 -34.60 4.04 -38.95
N PRO A 616 -34.79 3.90 -37.62
CA PRO A 616 -34.72 2.60 -36.97
C PRO A 616 -35.61 1.63 -37.74
N ALA A 617 -35.05 0.51 -38.20
CA ALA A 617 -35.87 -0.59 -38.69
C ALA A 617 -36.94 -0.85 -37.62
N PRO A 618 -38.24 -0.94 -37.98
CA PRO A 618 -39.31 -1.05 -37.01
C PRO A 618 -38.97 -2.19 -36.06
N ALA A 619 -38.96 -1.88 -34.76
CA ALA A 619 -38.67 -2.85 -33.73
C ALA A 619 -39.58 -4.07 -33.98
N ALA A 620 -38.97 -5.20 -34.34
CA ALA A 620 -39.71 -6.45 -34.36
C ALA A 620 -40.32 -6.62 -32.96
N PRO A 621 -41.61 -6.94 -32.84
CA PRO A 621 -42.26 -7.07 -31.54
C PRO A 621 -41.46 -8.08 -30.70
N ALA A 622 -41.03 -7.64 -29.52
CA ALA A 622 -40.34 -8.48 -28.57
C ALA A 622 -41.28 -9.63 -28.19
N SER A 623 -40.96 -10.85 -28.63
CA SER A 623 -41.51 -12.07 -28.06
C SER A 623 -41.01 -12.17 -26.61
N ASP A 624 -41.93 -12.18 -25.65
CA ASP A 624 -41.65 -12.32 -24.20
C ASP A 624 -41.05 -13.70 -23.81
N ASP A 625 -40.74 -14.58 -24.77
CA ASP A 625 -40.34 -15.98 -24.54
C ASP A 625 -38.96 -16.36 -25.12
N ASP A 626 -38.16 -15.42 -25.65
CA ASP A 626 -36.86 -15.79 -26.22
C ASP A 626 -35.74 -15.88 -25.18
N ALA A 627 -35.25 -17.10 -25.02
CA ALA A 627 -34.02 -17.45 -24.35
C ALA A 627 -32.94 -16.40 -24.61
N THR A 628 -32.34 -15.90 -23.53
CA THR A 628 -31.11 -15.10 -23.56
C THR A 628 -30.16 -15.68 -24.60
N PRO A 629 -29.75 -14.90 -25.64
CA PRO A 629 -28.84 -15.39 -26.67
C PRO A 629 -27.49 -15.72 -26.03
N THR A 630 -27.31 -16.98 -25.64
CA THR A 630 -26.18 -17.47 -24.81
C THR A 630 -24.90 -17.73 -25.59
N SER A 631 -24.79 -17.27 -26.83
CA SER A 631 -23.55 -17.41 -27.61
C SER A 631 -23.51 -16.41 -28.76
N ALA A 632 -23.54 -15.10 -28.45
CA ALA A 632 -23.10 -14.12 -29.45
C ALA A 632 -21.62 -14.39 -29.77
N ALA A 633 -21.30 -14.56 -31.05
CA ALA A 633 -19.93 -14.76 -31.51
C ALA A 633 -18.99 -13.72 -30.89
N PRO A 634 -17.73 -14.08 -30.56
CA PRO A 634 -16.82 -13.19 -29.86
C PRO A 634 -16.66 -11.88 -30.64
N ARG A 635 -16.93 -10.77 -29.95
CA ARG A 635 -16.87 -9.41 -30.51
C ARG A 635 -15.42 -9.10 -30.88
N ALA A 636 -15.21 -8.43 -32.01
CA ALA A 636 -13.91 -7.88 -32.34
C ALA A 636 -13.70 -6.56 -31.58
N LEU A 637 -12.59 -6.47 -30.87
CA LEU A 637 -12.19 -5.32 -30.07
C LEU A 637 -11.00 -4.61 -30.71
N LEU A 638 -10.99 -3.29 -30.61
CA LEU A 638 -9.79 -2.48 -30.70
C LEU A 638 -9.18 -2.42 -29.29
N THR A 639 -8.12 -3.19 -29.04
CA THR A 639 -7.43 -3.26 -27.74
C THR A 639 -5.97 -2.90 -27.87
N GLY A 640 -5.57 -1.84 -27.18
CA GLY A 640 -4.19 -1.39 -27.15
C GLY A 640 -4.10 0.07 -26.74
N TYR A 641 -3.31 0.84 -27.48
CA TYR A 641 -3.06 2.25 -27.21
C TYR A 641 -3.37 3.11 -28.42
N LEU A 642 -3.97 4.28 -28.17
CA LEU A 642 -4.13 5.32 -29.17
C LEU A 642 -3.27 6.53 -28.83
N GLU A 643 -2.51 6.99 -29.80
CA GLU A 643 -1.68 8.20 -29.73
C GLU A 643 -2.24 9.25 -30.69
N LEU A 644 -2.57 10.44 -30.19
CA LEU A 644 -2.91 11.58 -31.04
C LEU A 644 -1.64 12.42 -31.24
N ARG A 645 -1.15 12.51 -32.48
CA ARG A 645 0.08 13.24 -32.84
C ARG A 645 -0.17 14.32 -33.88
N ALA A 646 0.69 15.33 -33.90
CA ALA A 646 0.86 16.23 -35.02
C ALA A 646 2.29 16.75 -35.10
N SER A 647 2.84 16.78 -36.32
CA SER A 647 4.25 17.12 -36.58
C SER A 647 5.25 16.32 -35.73
N GLY A 648 4.97 15.02 -35.54
CA GLY A 648 5.81 14.12 -34.75
C GLY A 648 5.57 14.17 -33.24
N SER A 649 5.02 15.26 -32.69
CA SER A 649 4.76 15.36 -31.24
C SER A 649 3.40 14.80 -30.84
N LEU A 650 3.29 14.27 -29.62
CA LEU A 650 2.01 13.97 -28.98
C LEU A 650 1.20 15.26 -28.73
N LEU A 651 -0.12 15.16 -28.88
CA LEU A 651 -1.08 16.23 -28.63
C LEU A 651 -1.98 15.97 -27.41
N ALA A 652 -2.05 14.71 -26.99
CA ALA A 652 -2.82 14.22 -25.85
C ALA A 652 -2.08 13.03 -25.22
N PRO A 653 -2.35 12.72 -23.93
CA PRO A 653 -1.83 11.52 -23.29
C PRO A 653 -2.25 10.26 -24.05
N ILE A 654 -1.37 9.28 -24.07
CA ILE A 654 -1.64 8.01 -24.72
C ILE A 654 -2.77 7.31 -23.98
N ALA A 655 -3.85 7.02 -24.71
CA ALA A 655 -5.06 6.47 -24.14
C ALA A 655 -5.07 4.94 -24.32
N PRO A 656 -5.18 4.15 -23.24
CA PRO A 656 -5.51 2.74 -23.38
C PRO A 656 -6.94 2.62 -23.92
N VAL A 657 -7.11 1.85 -24.99
CA VAL A 657 -8.39 1.66 -25.67
C VAL A 657 -8.84 0.21 -25.55
N VAL A 658 -10.11 0.02 -25.23
CA VAL A 658 -10.86 -1.23 -25.40
C VAL A 658 -12.21 -0.82 -25.98
N VAL A 659 -12.37 -1.02 -27.28
CA VAL A 659 -13.57 -0.58 -28.01
C VAL A 659 -14.11 -1.74 -28.83
N ALA A 660 -15.38 -2.08 -28.62
CA ALA A 660 -16.05 -3.05 -29.47
C ALA A 660 -16.36 -2.45 -30.83
N LEU A 661 -15.92 -3.12 -31.89
CA LEU A 661 -16.27 -2.79 -33.26
C LEU A 661 -17.64 -3.39 -33.56
N GLY A 662 -18.62 -2.55 -33.91
CA GLY A 662 -19.97 -3.01 -34.17
C GLY A 662 -20.89 -1.92 -34.70
N PRO A 663 -22.19 -2.25 -34.85
CA PRO A 663 -23.18 -1.34 -35.42
C PRO A 663 -23.52 -0.16 -34.51
N ARG A 664 -23.11 -0.18 -33.23
CA ARG A 664 -23.21 0.98 -32.34
C ARG A 664 -21.88 1.72 -32.35
N ALA A 665 -21.92 3.00 -32.68
CA ALA A 665 -20.74 3.85 -32.62
C ALA A 665 -20.25 3.97 -31.17
N THR A 666 -18.99 3.63 -30.95
CA THR A 666 -18.27 3.83 -29.70
C THR A 666 -17.25 4.93 -29.92
N SER A 667 -17.26 5.98 -29.09
CA SER A 667 -16.35 7.11 -29.23
C SER A 667 -15.19 7.03 -28.25
N VAL A 668 -13.97 7.18 -28.76
CA VAL A 668 -12.79 7.48 -27.95
C VAL A 668 -12.53 8.98 -28.02
N SER A 669 -12.61 9.63 -26.87
CA SER A 669 -12.31 11.06 -26.75
C SER A 669 -10.89 11.29 -26.24
N PHE A 670 -10.18 12.21 -26.89
CA PHE A 670 -8.90 12.76 -26.47
C PHE A 670 -9.12 14.18 -25.97
N GLU A 671 -8.62 14.46 -24.78
CA GLU A 671 -8.46 15.82 -24.28
C GLU A 671 -7.14 16.37 -24.83
N ILE A 672 -7.21 17.42 -25.64
CA ILE A 672 -6.08 17.92 -26.42
C ILE A 672 -5.47 19.16 -25.76
N THR A 673 -4.14 19.30 -25.89
CA THR A 673 -3.41 20.54 -25.62
C THR A 673 -4.01 21.75 -26.36
N LYS A 674 -4.05 22.93 -25.70
CA LYS A 674 -4.77 24.16 -26.13
C LYS A 674 -4.41 24.64 -27.55
N ASP A 675 -3.17 24.41 -27.97
CA ASP A 675 -2.68 24.86 -29.27
C ASP A 675 -2.89 23.86 -30.40
N ALA A 676 -3.31 22.63 -30.09
CA ALA A 676 -3.45 21.60 -31.12
C ALA A 676 -4.75 21.67 -31.91
N GLY A 677 -5.73 22.47 -31.48
CA GLY A 677 -7.04 22.61 -32.12
C GLY A 677 -6.98 22.96 -33.61
N ASN A 678 -5.87 23.55 -34.09
CA ASN A 678 -5.66 23.91 -35.50
C ASN A 678 -4.44 23.25 -36.15
N ILE A 679 -3.67 22.41 -35.45
CA ILE A 679 -2.47 21.79 -36.03
C ILE A 679 -2.90 20.63 -36.91
N PHE A 680 -2.64 20.73 -38.22
CA PHE A 680 -2.81 19.66 -39.22
C PHE A 680 -1.51 19.52 -40.02
N PRO A 681 -1.15 18.32 -40.52
CA PRO A 681 -1.89 17.06 -40.39
C PRO A 681 -1.85 16.49 -38.97
N ARG A 682 -2.93 15.80 -38.56
CA ARG A 682 -2.97 15.01 -37.32
C ARG A 682 -2.95 13.54 -37.65
N THR A 683 -2.31 12.74 -36.81
CA THR A 683 -2.35 11.30 -36.93
C THR A 683 -2.86 10.70 -35.63
N ILE A 684 -3.76 9.72 -35.75
CA ILE A 684 -4.15 8.86 -34.63
C ILE A 684 -3.50 7.52 -34.88
N ARG A 685 -2.47 7.22 -34.11
CA ARG A 685 -1.74 5.96 -34.22
C ARG A 685 -2.31 4.97 -33.23
N TYR A 686 -2.72 3.81 -33.73
CA TYR A 686 -3.10 2.65 -32.92
C TYR A 686 -1.94 1.68 -32.81
N THR A 687 -1.59 1.32 -31.58
CA THR A 687 -0.63 0.25 -31.27
C THR A 687 -1.38 -0.88 -30.55
N PRO A 688 -1.51 -2.07 -31.15
CA PRO A 688 -2.26 -3.17 -30.58
C PRO A 688 -1.56 -3.72 -29.34
N ASP A 689 -2.32 -3.98 -28.29
CA ASP A 689 -1.88 -4.69 -27.09
C ASP A 689 -3.09 -5.42 -26.49
N PRO A 690 -3.20 -6.75 -26.68
CA PRO A 690 -4.32 -7.52 -26.15
C PRO A 690 -4.31 -7.58 -24.62
N ALA A 691 -3.18 -7.34 -23.96
CA ALA A 691 -3.11 -7.37 -22.51
C ALA A 691 -3.91 -6.21 -21.87
N VAL A 692 -4.13 -5.10 -22.60
CA VAL A 692 -5.02 -4.01 -22.16
C VAL A 692 -6.45 -4.53 -21.98
N ALA A 693 -6.99 -5.27 -22.94
CA ALA A 693 -8.30 -5.91 -22.80
C ALA A 693 -8.26 -7.11 -21.86
N LEU A 694 -7.24 -7.96 -21.85
CA LEU A 694 -7.16 -9.08 -20.89
C LEU A 694 -7.15 -8.63 -19.42
N SER A 695 -6.67 -7.42 -19.14
CA SER A 695 -6.75 -6.81 -17.81
C SER A 695 -8.15 -6.31 -17.41
N ARG A 696 -9.11 -6.31 -18.34
CA ARG A 696 -10.46 -5.75 -18.15
C ARG A 696 -11.57 -6.73 -18.49
N GLU A 697 -11.33 -7.64 -19.42
CA GLU A 697 -12.31 -8.50 -20.06
C GLU A 697 -12.50 -9.83 -19.34
N ALA A 698 -13.77 -10.22 -19.27
CA ALA A 698 -14.21 -11.45 -18.63
C ALA A 698 -14.28 -12.63 -19.60
N GLN A 699 -14.32 -12.35 -20.90
CA GLN A 699 -14.65 -13.33 -21.93
C GLN A 699 -13.63 -13.28 -23.04
N SER A 700 -13.40 -14.43 -23.67
CA SER A 700 -12.53 -14.50 -24.85
C SER A 700 -13.06 -13.58 -25.94
N PHE A 701 -12.16 -12.83 -26.57
CA PHE A 701 -12.50 -11.81 -27.55
C PHE A 701 -11.61 -11.92 -28.79
N ARG A 702 -12.08 -11.33 -29.89
CA ARG A 702 -11.26 -11.16 -31.09
C ARG A 702 -10.67 -9.75 -31.09
N TYR A 703 -9.50 -9.52 -31.67
CA TYR A 703 -8.94 -8.17 -31.72
C TYR A 703 -8.17 -7.82 -32.99
N ILE A 704 -8.08 -6.53 -33.29
CA ILE A 704 -7.21 -6.02 -34.36
C ILE A 704 -5.77 -6.02 -33.88
N ALA A 705 -4.99 -6.98 -34.39
CA ALA A 705 -3.58 -7.18 -34.02
C ALA A 705 -2.59 -6.37 -34.86
N GLU A 706 -3.06 -5.70 -35.92
CA GLU A 706 -2.21 -4.90 -36.80
C GLU A 706 -2.23 -3.41 -36.43
N PRO A 707 -1.07 -2.75 -36.35
CA PRO A 707 -0.99 -1.31 -36.08
C PRO A 707 -1.38 -0.48 -37.31
N PHE A 708 -2.10 0.62 -37.08
CA PHE A 708 -2.54 1.53 -38.13
C PHE A 708 -2.52 2.99 -37.69
N GLU A 709 -2.57 3.90 -38.66
CA GLU A 709 -2.73 5.34 -38.46
C GLU A 709 -4.00 5.84 -39.17
N LEU A 710 -4.71 6.76 -38.52
CA LEU A 710 -5.74 7.59 -39.14
C LEU A 710 -5.16 8.98 -39.36
N ARG A 711 -4.93 9.36 -40.63
CA ARG A 711 -4.34 10.66 -40.99
C ARG A 711 -5.41 11.66 -41.38
N TYR A 712 -5.54 12.71 -40.58
CA TYR A 712 -6.42 13.85 -40.85
C TYR A 712 -5.58 14.95 -41.49
N LEU A 713 -5.72 15.14 -42.80
CA LEU A 713 -4.95 16.15 -43.55
C LEU A 713 -5.50 17.57 -43.37
N LYS A 714 -6.80 17.70 -43.11
CA LYS A 714 -7.50 18.96 -42.89
C LYS A 714 -8.76 18.74 -42.05
N GLU A 715 -9.26 19.80 -41.44
CA GLU A 715 -10.48 19.75 -40.64
C GLU A 715 -11.69 19.27 -41.48
N GLY A 716 -12.47 18.35 -40.93
CA GLY A 716 -13.70 17.84 -41.54
C GLY A 716 -13.52 16.87 -42.73
N ALA A 717 -12.30 16.62 -43.19
CA ALA A 717 -12.03 15.55 -44.15
C ALA A 717 -12.07 14.18 -43.47
N PRO A 718 -12.54 13.12 -44.17
CA PRO A 718 -12.40 11.76 -43.67
C PRO A 718 -10.91 11.43 -43.51
N PRO A 719 -10.52 10.69 -42.46
CA PRO A 719 -9.13 10.30 -42.28
C PRO A 719 -8.71 9.27 -43.34
N GLU A 720 -7.44 9.31 -43.73
CA GLU A 720 -6.80 8.25 -44.48
C GLU A 720 -6.34 7.14 -43.52
N LEU A 721 -6.81 5.91 -43.73
CA LEU A 721 -6.36 4.73 -42.97
C LEU A 721 -5.07 4.19 -43.60
N VAL A 722 -3.97 4.21 -42.84
CA VAL A 722 -2.64 3.73 -43.27
C VAL A 722 -2.19 2.61 -42.35
N TRP A 723 -1.87 1.44 -42.90
CA TRP A 723 -1.31 0.33 -42.12
C TRP A 723 0.20 0.50 -41.97
N LEU A 724 0.70 0.44 -40.72
CA LEU A 724 2.10 0.73 -40.44
C LEU A 724 3.06 -0.35 -40.97
N GLU A 725 2.60 -1.59 -41.12
CA GLU A 725 3.41 -2.67 -41.69
C GLU A 725 3.63 -2.55 -43.21
N ASP A 726 2.67 -1.91 -43.91
CA ASP A 726 2.82 -1.67 -45.36
C ASP A 726 3.83 -0.55 -45.62
N GLN A 727 4.12 0.27 -44.61
CA GLN A 727 5.25 1.18 -44.58
C GLN A 727 6.53 0.44 -44.21
N LYS A 728 6.89 -0.62 -44.95
CA LYS A 728 8.29 -1.03 -44.96
C LYS A 728 9.10 0.21 -45.31
N PRO A 729 10.17 0.55 -44.57
CA PRO A 729 11.11 1.56 -45.04
C PRO A 729 11.51 1.09 -46.43
N SER A 730 11.15 1.85 -47.45
CA SER A 730 11.70 1.62 -48.78
C SER A 730 13.20 1.52 -48.56
N ASP A 731 13.86 0.47 -49.02
CA ASP A 731 15.33 0.25 -48.96
C ASP A 731 16.14 1.37 -49.68
N GLY A 732 15.57 2.56 -49.85
CA GLY A 732 16.22 3.80 -50.20
C GLY A 732 17.18 4.20 -49.09
N SER A 733 18.42 3.71 -49.21
CA SER A 733 19.58 4.58 -49.31
C SER A 733 19.21 6.07 -49.35
N VAL A 734 19.10 6.68 -48.17
CA VAL A 734 19.09 8.13 -48.04
C VAL A 734 20.50 8.57 -48.40
N GLN A 735 20.73 8.90 -49.68
CA GLN A 735 21.80 9.81 -50.04
C GLN A 735 21.47 11.12 -49.34
N ALA A 736 22.27 11.47 -48.33
CA ALA A 736 22.25 12.78 -47.72
C ALA A 736 22.63 13.82 -48.79
N GLU A 737 21.68 14.66 -49.19
CA GLU A 737 21.95 15.98 -49.78
C GLU A 737 21.68 17.07 -48.75
#